data_AF-A0A2D6VGJ5-F1
#
_entry.id   AF-A0A2D6VGJ5-F1
#
_cell.length_a   1.000
_cell.length_b   1.000
_cell.length_c   1.000
_cell.angle_alpha   90.00
_cell.angle_beta   90.00
_cell.angle_gamma   90.00
#
_symmetry.space_group_name_H-M   'P 1'
#
loop_
_entity.id
_entity.type
_entity.pdbx_description
1 polymer ?
#
loop_
_entity_poly.entity_id
_entity_poly.type
_entity_poly.pdbx_seq_one_letter_code
_entity_poly.pdbx_strand_id
1 'polypeptide(L)'
;MNIFSDQSFLYISLGVLLCICILYFWSEKTKKSKILQLTSLKLLPRIAPNYSTKRNLIKFGVFTLGLILLSIALARPQWGIERRTNQPTGIDLIIALDVSKSMWARDVKPNRLERVKLSISNLIENVRGDRIGLIAFAGNAFLQCPLTLDHQAFINTLNNIQVGTIKMGGTNLAAPIDEASRSFSLDDRDRFLVLISDGEDLEGEGLKRAKEAAEEGIKIYTIGIGSKSGARIPTDPINSPARNFLLNPEGKTVITQLDDTSLKAISSETKGKYYPLGSTGQGLVSVFKTLKSIGEQKKREQISSEIPVERFQPFVLLGLFALLFNQLTPSTVRGASDLSSLILIITFFYLGGCLKQDNIRRAEEAAKDNNWNEAAKNYEIELNASAEMSSATKAKILLNTGLAYAQAGRFDQAKERLQEAIDQSLDSPKLQSQALNELGNLFYRKANQWLDQQNVMQARTSWEQSRKYYESAIELDGNIKAEGNLASLNKQIEERINSLVCLINGLIWRDKNGDGIAQKNENRLQGKVFWDKNNDGEHNSSNEPFLKTNASGQFAFEWISSVYPISLSLDSELIEDENQKIELLVPVFPAPPPPLNADSVKNHSKTIQKAGASSVLLPYRAAPIIRGKVWMDKNGDTQKNEDEGPYSQAKLFLDQNGNFNLDENETSFTPDSNGSFLLPLPPGQYSLCIAPDNADANITFPIEEKKAYLTWVDYESPSDSLLFGVQDNQQQDSQSSENNQTQQPKAGGQDNDQNTQESESSENTPPEEVNALYERLLQEMESKSKNLNDEKQRAIGTIPKGRDY
;
A
#
# COMPACT_ATOMS: atom_id res chain seq x y z
N MET A 1 -17.06 -35.26 38.24
CA MET A 1 -16.73 -33.86 38.56
C MET A 1 -16.40 -33.80 40.04
N ASN A 2 -15.12 -33.79 40.40
CA ASN A 2 -14.71 -33.78 41.80
C ASN A 2 -14.74 -32.34 42.31
N ILE A 3 -15.41 -32.12 43.45
CA ILE A 3 -15.55 -30.78 44.07
C ILE A 3 -14.30 -30.42 44.89
N PHE A 4 -13.42 -31.39 45.14
CA PHE A 4 -12.20 -31.27 45.93
C PHE A 4 -11.05 -31.96 45.21
N SER A 5 -9.86 -31.35 45.22
CA SER A 5 -8.64 -31.96 44.67
C SER A 5 -8.25 -33.20 45.47
N ASP A 6 -8.12 -33.05 46.79
CA ASP A 6 -7.50 -34.03 47.68
C ASP A 6 -8.49 -34.53 48.74
N GLN A 7 -9.39 -35.43 48.30
CA GLN A 7 -10.44 -36.00 49.16
C GLN A 7 -9.90 -36.72 50.40
N SER A 8 -8.66 -37.21 50.35
CA SER A 8 -7.93 -37.83 51.46
C SER A 8 -7.82 -36.92 52.69
N PHE A 9 -7.62 -35.60 52.53
CA PHE A 9 -7.52 -34.68 53.66
C PHE A 9 -8.86 -34.50 54.40
N LEU A 10 -10.01 -34.64 53.72
CA LEU A 10 -11.32 -34.59 54.40
C LEU A 10 -11.45 -35.73 55.41
N TYR A 11 -11.13 -36.97 55.03
CA TYR A 11 -11.21 -38.13 55.92
C TYR A 11 -10.24 -38.02 57.10
N ILE A 12 -9.01 -37.55 56.87
CA ILE A 12 -8.01 -37.31 57.93
C ILE A 12 -8.51 -36.22 58.90
N SER A 13 -9.01 -35.11 58.37
CA SER A 13 -9.51 -34.00 59.20
C SER A 13 -10.73 -34.40 60.06
N LEU A 14 -11.62 -35.25 59.53
CA LEU A 14 -12.77 -35.76 60.28
C LEU A 14 -12.34 -36.63 61.46
N GLY A 15 -11.31 -37.47 61.29
CA GLY A 15 -10.70 -38.23 62.38
C GLY A 15 -10.09 -37.33 63.46
N VAL A 16 -9.33 -36.31 63.05
CA VAL A 16 -8.73 -35.32 63.98
C VAL A 16 -9.81 -34.55 64.75
N LEU A 17 -10.86 -34.09 64.08
CA LEU A 17 -12.02 -33.42 64.71
C LEU A 17 -12.74 -34.35 65.71
N LEU A 18 -12.93 -35.62 65.38
CA LEU A 18 -13.51 -36.62 66.30
C LEU A 18 -12.64 -36.78 67.56
N CYS A 19 -11.32 -36.92 67.40
CA CYS A 19 -10.38 -36.99 68.51
C CYS A 19 -10.41 -35.72 69.39
N ILE A 20 -10.45 -34.53 68.79
CA ILE A 20 -10.57 -33.25 69.51
C ILE A 20 -11.87 -33.19 70.32
N CYS A 21 -13.00 -33.63 69.75
CA CYS A 21 -14.29 -33.73 70.45
C CYS A 21 -14.23 -34.72 71.63
N ILE A 22 -13.68 -35.92 71.43
CA ILE A 22 -13.53 -36.93 72.49
C ILE A 22 -12.65 -36.40 73.63
N LEU A 23 -11.49 -35.80 73.31
CA LEU A 23 -10.58 -35.19 74.28
C LEU A 23 -11.24 -34.02 75.04
N TYR A 24 -12.01 -33.17 74.35
CA TYR A 24 -12.74 -32.08 74.99
C TYR A 24 -13.77 -32.60 76.01
N PHE A 25 -14.63 -33.54 75.61
CA PHE A 25 -15.63 -34.14 76.51
C PHE A 25 -14.99 -34.93 77.66
N TRP A 26 -13.85 -35.58 77.44
CA TRP A 26 -13.09 -36.25 78.50
C TRP A 26 -12.43 -35.24 79.46
N SER A 27 -11.92 -34.11 78.95
CA SER A 27 -11.44 -33.00 79.79
C SER A 27 -12.58 -32.41 80.62
N GLU A 28 -13.78 -32.21 80.05
CA GLU A 28 -14.92 -31.65 80.78
C GLU A 28 -15.49 -32.63 81.81
N LYS A 29 -15.47 -33.94 81.54
CA LYS A 29 -15.78 -34.97 82.56
C LYS A 29 -14.77 -34.94 83.71
N THR A 30 -13.47 -35.01 83.41
CA THR A 30 -12.42 -35.05 84.44
C THR A 30 -12.30 -33.75 85.24
N LYS A 31 -12.47 -32.57 84.60
CA LYS A 31 -12.61 -31.28 85.29
C LYS A 31 -13.79 -31.30 86.26
N LYS A 32 -14.98 -31.73 85.83
CA LYS A 32 -16.16 -31.83 86.71
C LYS A 32 -15.91 -32.76 87.89
N SER A 33 -15.31 -33.94 87.68
CA SER A 33 -14.94 -34.85 88.76
C SER A 33 -13.95 -34.22 89.76
N LYS A 34 -12.91 -33.52 89.31
CA LYS A 34 -11.96 -32.83 90.19
C LYS A 34 -12.59 -31.64 90.94
N ILE A 35 -13.46 -30.88 90.27
CA ILE A 35 -14.22 -29.77 90.88
C ILE A 35 -15.17 -30.30 91.98
N LEU A 36 -15.81 -31.46 91.76
CA LEU A 36 -16.67 -32.14 92.72
C LEU A 36 -15.90 -32.69 93.95
N GLN A 37 -14.63 -33.06 93.78
CA GLN A 37 -13.75 -33.45 94.89
C GLN A 37 -13.32 -32.27 95.77
N LEU A 38 -13.29 -31.05 95.20
CA LEU A 38 -12.85 -29.84 95.90
C LEU A 38 -14.02 -29.00 96.46
N THR A 39 -15.21 -29.07 95.86
CA THR A 39 -16.36 -28.21 96.19
C THR A 39 -17.70 -28.90 95.95
N SER A 40 -18.70 -28.60 96.79
CA SER A 40 -20.07 -29.04 96.54
C SER A 40 -20.76 -28.16 95.48
N LEU A 41 -21.63 -28.77 94.65
CA LEU A 41 -22.27 -28.10 93.50
C LEU A 41 -23.01 -26.79 93.84
N LYS A 42 -23.52 -26.66 95.08
CA LYS A 42 -24.23 -25.45 95.54
C LYS A 42 -23.29 -24.27 95.84
N LEU A 43 -22.00 -24.50 96.06
CA LEU A 43 -20.99 -23.46 96.34
C LEU A 43 -20.20 -23.04 95.11
N LEU A 44 -20.21 -23.83 94.03
CA LEU A 44 -19.46 -23.57 92.80
C LEU A 44 -19.67 -22.14 92.22
N PRO A 45 -20.90 -21.56 92.16
CA PRO A 45 -21.10 -20.21 91.65
C PRO A 45 -20.49 -19.10 92.52
N ARG A 46 -20.22 -19.38 93.80
CA ARG A 46 -19.61 -18.44 94.76
C ARG A 46 -18.08 -18.48 94.74
N ILE A 47 -17.50 -19.63 94.40
CA ILE A 47 -16.05 -19.86 94.40
C ILE A 47 -15.46 -19.61 92.99
N ALA A 48 -16.20 -19.95 91.93
CA ALA A 48 -15.78 -19.77 90.54
C ALA A 48 -16.87 -19.07 89.69
N PRO A 49 -17.28 -17.83 90.01
CA PRO A 49 -18.40 -17.13 89.34
C PRO A 49 -18.23 -16.94 87.83
N ASN A 50 -16.99 -16.98 87.31
CA ASN A 50 -16.70 -16.88 85.88
C ASN A 50 -16.84 -18.22 85.11
N TYR A 51 -16.97 -19.37 85.79
CA TYR A 51 -17.01 -20.68 85.12
C TYR A 51 -18.41 -20.98 84.54
N SER A 52 -18.57 -20.77 83.23
CA SER A 52 -19.83 -21.04 82.52
C SER A 52 -19.67 -22.15 81.49
N THR A 53 -20.25 -23.32 81.78
CA THR A 53 -20.30 -24.49 80.87
C THR A 53 -20.94 -24.16 79.52
N LYS A 54 -21.95 -23.27 79.48
CA LYS A 54 -22.56 -22.82 78.22
C LYS A 54 -21.58 -22.00 77.38
N ARG A 55 -20.81 -21.08 77.99
CA ARG A 55 -19.79 -20.29 77.26
C ARG A 55 -18.62 -21.14 76.77
N ASN A 56 -18.16 -22.10 77.57
CA ASN A 56 -17.11 -23.04 77.14
C ASN A 56 -17.58 -23.91 75.97
N LEU A 57 -18.84 -24.37 75.97
CA LEU A 57 -19.42 -25.12 74.85
C LEU A 57 -19.55 -24.27 73.57
N ILE A 58 -19.94 -22.99 73.70
CA ILE A 58 -19.98 -22.06 72.56
C ILE A 58 -18.56 -21.82 72.00
N LYS A 59 -17.58 -21.52 72.85
CA LYS A 59 -16.16 -21.42 72.45
C LYS A 59 -15.66 -22.66 71.73
N PHE A 60 -15.95 -23.84 72.28
CA PHE A 60 -15.59 -25.11 71.65
C PHE A 60 -16.26 -25.28 70.27
N GLY A 61 -17.53 -24.90 70.13
CA GLY A 61 -18.23 -24.91 68.84
C GLY A 61 -17.67 -23.94 67.80
N VAL A 62 -17.26 -22.72 68.20
CA VAL A 62 -16.58 -21.77 67.30
C VAL A 62 -15.19 -22.28 66.92
N PHE A 63 -14.45 -22.86 67.86
CA PHE A 63 -13.12 -23.44 67.62
C PHE A 63 -13.19 -24.63 66.64
N THR A 64 -14.12 -25.57 66.83
CA THR A 64 -14.32 -26.68 65.89
C THR A 64 -14.85 -26.21 64.54
N LEU A 65 -15.71 -25.18 64.49
CA LEU A 65 -16.15 -24.57 63.23
C LEU A 65 -14.97 -23.94 62.45
N GLY A 66 -14.07 -23.23 63.14
CA GLY A 66 -12.84 -22.70 62.53
C GLY A 66 -11.93 -23.79 61.98
N LEU A 67 -11.75 -24.90 62.72
CA LEU A 67 -11.02 -26.08 62.25
C LEU A 67 -11.70 -26.78 61.06
N ILE A 68 -13.03 -26.88 61.05
CA ILE A 68 -13.79 -27.44 59.93
C ILE A 68 -13.58 -26.60 58.66
N LEU A 69 -13.64 -25.27 58.77
CA LEU A 69 -13.41 -24.36 57.65
C LEU A 69 -11.98 -24.46 57.10
N LEU A 70 -10.97 -24.50 57.98
CA LEU A 70 -9.57 -24.75 57.56
C LEU A 70 -9.36 -26.14 56.96
N SER A 71 -10.10 -27.15 57.42
CA SER A 71 -10.04 -28.51 56.85
C SER A 71 -10.67 -28.58 55.47
N ILE A 72 -11.77 -27.84 55.24
CA ILE A 72 -12.37 -27.66 53.92
C ILE A 72 -11.41 -26.92 52.99
N ALA A 73 -10.71 -25.89 53.46
CA ALA A 73 -9.67 -25.21 52.68
C ALA A 73 -8.52 -26.16 52.27
N LEU A 74 -8.02 -26.98 53.20
CA LEU A 74 -6.97 -27.98 52.96
C LEU A 74 -7.35 -29.03 51.90
N ALA A 75 -8.65 -29.34 51.77
CA ALA A 75 -9.15 -30.25 50.74
C ALA A 75 -9.19 -29.63 49.32
N ARG A 76 -8.79 -28.36 49.17
CA ARG A 76 -8.77 -27.60 47.89
C ARG A 76 -10.09 -27.70 47.12
N PRO A 77 -11.15 -27.01 47.58
CA PRO A 77 -12.43 -26.98 46.89
C PRO A 77 -12.24 -26.30 45.53
N GLN A 78 -12.84 -26.88 44.49
CA GLN A 78 -12.63 -26.52 43.10
C GLN A 78 -13.96 -26.17 42.44
N TRP A 79 -14.08 -24.94 41.93
CA TRP A 79 -15.24 -24.53 41.12
C TRP A 79 -14.94 -23.35 40.17
N GLY A 80 -15.55 -23.42 38.99
CA GLY A 80 -15.12 -22.64 37.84
C GLY A 80 -13.94 -23.29 37.12
N ILE A 81 -13.72 -22.88 35.87
CA ILE A 81 -12.74 -23.44 34.95
C ILE A 81 -11.86 -22.30 34.47
N GLU A 82 -10.54 -22.53 34.44
CA GLU A 82 -9.58 -21.64 33.80
C GLU A 82 -9.03 -22.32 32.54
N ARG A 83 -9.20 -21.67 31.39
CA ARG A 83 -8.70 -22.15 30.11
C ARG A 83 -7.29 -21.62 29.90
N ARG A 84 -6.29 -22.46 30.20
CA ARG A 84 -4.90 -22.14 29.82
C ARG A 84 -4.78 -22.09 28.32
N THR A 85 -4.47 -20.91 27.79
CA THR A 85 -4.06 -20.69 26.40
C THR A 85 -2.61 -21.14 26.19
N ASN A 86 -2.35 -22.43 26.44
CA ASN A 86 -1.15 -23.08 25.93
C ASN A 86 -1.12 -22.86 24.42
N GLN A 87 -0.07 -22.22 23.90
CA GLN A 87 0.05 -22.00 22.46
C GLN A 87 0.14 -23.36 21.77
N PRO A 88 -0.82 -23.70 20.88
CA PRO A 88 -0.86 -25.02 20.30
C PRO A 88 0.28 -25.15 19.30
N THR A 89 1.14 -26.14 19.53
CA THR A 89 2.18 -26.54 18.58
C THR A 89 1.55 -26.91 17.25
N GLY A 90 2.03 -26.32 16.15
CA GLY A 90 1.71 -26.80 14.80
C GLY A 90 2.27 -28.19 14.56
N ILE A 91 1.95 -28.76 13.40
CA ILE A 91 2.50 -30.06 12.98
C ILE A 91 3.85 -29.89 12.26
N ASP A 92 4.63 -30.96 12.26
CA ASP A 92 5.95 -31.02 11.61
C ASP A 92 5.85 -31.75 10.29
N LEU A 93 6.08 -31.02 9.20
CA LEU A 93 5.87 -31.47 7.84
C LEU A 93 7.17 -31.40 7.04
N ILE A 94 7.78 -32.54 6.77
CA ILE A 94 8.89 -32.64 5.81
C ILE A 94 8.33 -33.05 4.45
N ILE A 95 8.68 -32.30 3.40
CA ILE A 95 8.36 -32.63 2.01
C ILE A 95 9.62 -33.18 1.35
N ALA A 96 9.57 -34.43 0.89
CA ALA A 96 10.60 -35.04 0.07
C ALA A 96 10.20 -34.95 -1.41
N LEU A 97 11.01 -34.22 -2.18
CA LEU A 97 10.78 -33.92 -3.59
C LEU A 97 11.79 -34.63 -4.49
N ASP A 98 11.28 -35.44 -5.40
CA ASP A 98 12.06 -36.10 -6.44
C ASP A 98 12.62 -35.06 -7.45
N VAL A 99 13.93 -35.10 -7.69
CA VAL A 99 14.67 -34.24 -8.62
C VAL A 99 15.47 -35.04 -9.66
N SER A 100 15.12 -36.31 -9.84
CA SER A 100 15.67 -37.22 -10.84
C SER A 100 15.32 -36.80 -12.27
N LYS A 101 15.87 -37.49 -13.27
CA LYS A 101 15.69 -37.13 -14.69
C LYS A 101 14.26 -37.36 -15.21
N SER A 102 13.51 -38.29 -14.63
CA SER A 102 12.11 -38.55 -14.99
C SER A 102 11.20 -37.36 -14.65
N MET A 103 11.52 -36.63 -13.60
CA MET A 103 10.83 -35.40 -13.18
C MET A 103 10.97 -34.22 -14.16
N TRP A 104 11.73 -34.37 -15.25
CA TRP A 104 11.75 -33.44 -16.39
C TRP A 104 10.75 -33.79 -17.51
N ALA A 105 10.04 -34.92 -17.41
CA ALA A 105 8.98 -35.30 -18.35
C ALA A 105 7.85 -34.25 -18.39
N ARG A 106 7.23 -34.09 -19.56
CA ARG A 106 6.20 -33.07 -19.86
C ARG A 106 4.80 -33.64 -20.09
N ASP A 107 4.55 -34.84 -19.59
CA ASP A 107 3.20 -35.43 -19.50
C ASP A 107 2.29 -34.61 -18.57
N VAL A 108 2.87 -34.01 -17.53
CA VAL A 108 2.26 -32.95 -16.73
C VAL A 108 2.89 -31.60 -17.11
N LYS A 109 2.11 -30.63 -17.55
CA LYS A 109 2.61 -29.30 -17.96
C LYS A 109 2.97 -28.43 -16.74
N PRO A 110 4.07 -27.64 -16.77
CA PRO A 110 5.02 -27.50 -17.88
C PRO A 110 6.03 -28.66 -17.95
N ASN A 111 6.50 -29.15 -16.81
CA ASN A 111 7.07 -30.47 -16.59
C ASN A 111 6.61 -30.99 -15.20
N ARG A 112 6.97 -32.23 -14.84
CA ARG A 112 6.62 -32.82 -13.54
C ARG A 112 7.10 -31.98 -12.35
N LEU A 113 8.41 -31.68 -12.27
CA LEU A 113 9.00 -30.93 -11.14
C LEU A 113 8.37 -29.54 -10.93
N GLU A 114 8.28 -28.73 -11.98
CA GLU A 114 7.75 -27.36 -11.88
C GLU A 114 6.24 -27.35 -11.60
N ARG A 115 5.48 -28.38 -12.03
CA ARG A 115 4.10 -28.52 -11.56
C ARG A 115 4.04 -28.77 -10.05
N VAL A 116 4.93 -29.57 -9.48
CA VAL A 116 4.99 -29.78 -8.03
C VAL A 116 5.36 -28.49 -7.31
N LYS A 117 6.42 -27.79 -7.75
CA LYS A 117 6.86 -26.50 -7.18
C LYS A 117 5.71 -25.48 -7.13
N LEU A 118 5.05 -25.23 -8.25
CA LEU A 118 3.86 -24.35 -8.33
C LEU A 118 2.71 -24.82 -7.43
N SER A 119 2.50 -26.13 -7.29
CA SER A 119 1.41 -26.67 -6.44
C SER A 119 1.71 -26.52 -4.95
N ILE A 120 2.97 -26.62 -4.52
CA ILE A 120 3.38 -26.39 -3.12
C ILE A 120 3.30 -24.90 -2.79
N SER A 121 3.85 -24.02 -3.64
CA SER A 121 3.84 -22.57 -3.39
C SER A 121 2.42 -22.02 -3.22
N ASN A 122 1.49 -22.39 -4.08
CA ASN A 122 0.08 -21.97 -3.97
C ASN A 122 -0.63 -22.50 -2.71
N LEU A 123 -0.13 -23.58 -2.09
CA LEU A 123 -0.72 -24.16 -0.89
C LEU A 123 -0.11 -23.60 0.40
N ILE A 124 1.21 -23.35 0.42
CA ILE A 124 1.92 -22.96 1.64
C ILE A 124 1.49 -21.57 2.14
N GLU A 125 1.11 -20.65 1.24
CA GLU A 125 0.48 -19.35 1.57
C GLU A 125 -0.76 -19.47 2.48
N ASN A 126 -1.43 -20.63 2.45
CA ASN A 126 -2.66 -20.92 3.20
C ASN A 126 -2.42 -21.77 4.47
N VAL A 127 -1.16 -22.11 4.76
CA VAL A 127 -0.71 -22.80 5.99
C VAL A 127 -0.20 -21.76 6.99
N ARG A 128 -0.50 -21.91 8.29
CA ARG A 128 -0.08 -20.95 9.33
C ARG A 128 0.17 -21.64 10.66
N GLY A 129 1.40 -21.53 11.16
CA GLY A 129 1.83 -22.05 12.46
C GLY A 129 2.46 -23.45 12.45
N ASP A 130 2.47 -24.13 11.31
CA ASP A 130 3.10 -25.44 11.12
C ASP A 130 4.56 -25.29 10.65
N ARG A 131 5.47 -26.15 11.16
CA ARG A 131 6.88 -26.16 10.75
C ARG A 131 7.02 -27.00 9.47
N ILE A 132 7.70 -26.46 8.46
CA ILE A 132 7.83 -27.10 7.15
C ILE A 132 9.31 -27.22 6.77
N GLY A 133 9.72 -28.40 6.30
CA GLY A 133 11.07 -28.71 5.84
C GLY A 133 11.06 -29.34 4.43
N LEU A 134 12.20 -29.31 3.76
CA LEU A 134 12.35 -29.71 2.35
C LEU A 134 13.57 -30.61 2.16
N ILE A 135 13.36 -31.81 1.64
CA ILE A 135 14.39 -32.75 1.19
C ILE A 135 14.29 -32.84 -0.34
N ALA A 136 15.43 -32.78 -1.03
CA ALA A 136 15.52 -33.17 -2.43
C ALA A 136 16.13 -34.58 -2.51
N PHE A 137 15.68 -35.41 -3.44
CA PHE A 137 16.28 -36.73 -3.67
C PHE A 137 16.29 -37.17 -5.14
N ALA A 138 17.24 -38.04 -5.46
CA ALA A 138 17.37 -38.79 -6.71
C ALA A 138 17.97 -40.16 -6.36
N GLY A 139 19.18 -40.50 -6.82
CA GLY A 139 19.91 -41.68 -6.34
C GLY A 139 20.47 -41.54 -4.90
N ASN A 140 20.42 -40.34 -4.33
CA ASN A 140 20.64 -40.07 -2.91
C ASN A 140 19.72 -38.90 -2.47
N ALA A 141 19.56 -38.67 -1.17
CA ALA A 141 18.76 -37.58 -0.60
C ALA A 141 19.61 -36.57 0.18
N PHE A 142 19.15 -35.32 0.25
CA PHE A 142 19.76 -34.24 1.03
C PHE A 142 18.70 -33.24 1.53
N LEU A 143 18.73 -32.92 2.82
CA LEU A 143 17.96 -31.82 3.41
C LEU A 143 18.36 -30.47 2.77
N GLN A 144 17.42 -29.82 2.09
CA GLN A 144 17.58 -28.50 1.47
C GLN A 144 17.11 -27.38 2.40
N CYS A 145 16.06 -27.62 3.19
CA CYS A 145 15.51 -26.67 4.16
C CYS A 145 15.15 -27.43 5.45
N PRO A 146 15.74 -27.11 6.61
CA PRO A 146 15.33 -27.69 7.89
C PRO A 146 13.91 -27.22 8.27
N LEU A 147 13.27 -27.92 9.21
CA LEU A 147 11.93 -27.59 9.72
C LEU A 147 11.86 -26.14 10.24
N THR A 148 11.18 -25.27 9.52
CA THR A 148 11.09 -23.83 9.81
C THR A 148 9.65 -23.31 9.80
N LEU A 149 9.39 -22.24 10.55
CA LEU A 149 8.17 -21.44 10.46
C LEU A 149 8.27 -20.35 9.37
N ASP A 150 9.47 -20.10 8.83
CA ASP A 150 9.67 -19.17 7.71
C ASP A 150 9.32 -19.85 6.39
N HIS A 151 8.06 -19.68 5.98
CA HIS A 151 7.56 -20.19 4.71
C HIS A 151 8.14 -19.45 3.50
N GLN A 152 8.69 -18.23 3.65
CA GLN A 152 9.36 -17.52 2.56
C GLN A 152 10.75 -18.11 2.29
N ALA A 153 11.53 -18.41 3.33
CA ALA A 153 12.78 -19.15 3.20
C ALA A 153 12.55 -20.53 2.54
N PHE A 154 11.49 -21.25 2.94
CA PHE A 154 11.08 -22.49 2.28
C PHE A 154 10.76 -22.30 0.78
N ILE A 155 9.93 -21.30 0.42
CA ILE A 155 9.57 -21.02 -0.99
C ILE A 155 10.82 -20.68 -1.81
N ASN A 156 11.73 -19.87 -1.27
CA ASN A 156 12.98 -19.50 -1.94
C ASN A 156 13.86 -20.73 -2.20
N THR A 157 14.00 -21.63 -1.22
CA THR A 157 14.72 -22.90 -1.41
C THR A 157 14.03 -23.78 -2.45
N LEU A 158 12.70 -23.94 -2.38
CA LEU A 158 11.91 -24.73 -3.33
C LEU A 158 12.06 -24.23 -4.76
N ASN A 159 12.01 -22.91 -4.98
CA ASN A 159 12.15 -22.31 -6.29
C ASN A 159 13.54 -22.56 -6.91
N ASN A 160 14.59 -22.61 -6.09
CA ASN A 160 15.96 -22.87 -6.50
C ASN A 160 16.25 -24.34 -6.86
N ILE A 161 15.40 -25.30 -6.44
CA ILE A 161 15.55 -26.73 -6.79
C ILE A 161 15.31 -26.94 -8.29
N GLN A 162 16.19 -27.72 -8.93
CA GLN A 162 16.14 -28.06 -10.35
C GLN A 162 16.46 -29.56 -10.56
N VAL A 163 16.05 -30.13 -11.70
CA VAL A 163 16.45 -31.49 -12.07
C VAL A 163 17.96 -31.55 -12.22
N GLY A 164 18.61 -32.50 -11.54
CA GLY A 164 20.07 -32.61 -11.52
C GLY A 164 20.78 -31.74 -10.47
N THR A 165 20.07 -31.07 -9.55
CA THR A 165 20.66 -30.53 -8.30
C THR A 165 21.45 -31.63 -7.56
N ILE A 166 20.97 -32.87 -7.62
CA ILE A 166 21.66 -34.06 -7.12
C ILE A 166 22.35 -34.76 -8.30
N LYS A 167 23.68 -34.87 -8.23
CA LYS A 167 24.53 -35.42 -9.31
C LYS A 167 24.38 -36.93 -9.50
N MET A 168 23.99 -37.65 -8.45
CA MET A 168 23.74 -39.09 -8.49
C MET A 168 22.36 -39.35 -9.11
N GLY A 169 22.36 -39.87 -10.34
CA GLY A 169 21.14 -40.26 -11.04
C GLY A 169 20.53 -41.57 -10.50
N GLY A 170 19.35 -41.91 -11.01
CA GLY A 170 18.48 -42.92 -10.42
C GLY A 170 17.47 -42.29 -9.45
N THR A 171 16.67 -43.15 -8.83
CA THR A 171 15.62 -42.79 -7.86
C THR A 171 15.63 -43.86 -6.78
N ASN A 172 16.10 -43.50 -5.57
CA ASN A 172 16.09 -44.39 -4.41
C ASN A 172 15.07 -43.84 -3.40
N LEU A 173 14.03 -44.62 -3.08
CA LEU A 173 12.95 -44.18 -2.20
C LEU A 173 13.25 -44.38 -0.70
N ALA A 174 14.32 -45.10 -0.33
CA ALA A 174 14.73 -45.24 1.07
C ALA A 174 15.47 -44.00 1.57
N ALA A 175 16.41 -43.46 0.79
CA ALA A 175 17.22 -42.29 1.12
C ALA A 175 16.41 -41.07 1.65
N PRO A 176 15.29 -40.62 1.03
CA PRO A 176 14.50 -39.51 1.57
C PRO A 176 13.76 -39.85 2.87
N ILE A 177 13.50 -41.13 3.15
CA ILE A 177 12.88 -41.59 4.40
C ILE A 177 13.92 -41.58 5.52
N ASP A 178 15.15 -42.03 5.24
CA ASP A 178 16.29 -41.94 6.17
C ASP A 178 16.65 -40.50 6.51
N GLU A 179 16.74 -39.62 5.52
CA GLU A 179 17.05 -38.21 5.74
C GLU A 179 15.92 -37.50 6.52
N ALA A 180 14.66 -37.86 6.27
CA ALA A 180 13.53 -37.35 7.06
C ALA A 180 13.56 -37.84 8.51
N SER A 181 13.81 -39.13 8.75
CA SER A 181 13.99 -39.73 10.08
C SER A 181 15.03 -38.96 10.92
N ARG A 182 16.18 -38.63 10.31
CA ARG A 182 17.26 -37.84 10.93
C ARG A 182 16.93 -36.36 11.16
N SER A 183 15.96 -35.83 10.40
CA SER A 183 15.62 -34.40 10.38
C SER A 183 14.49 -34.02 11.35
N PHE A 184 13.72 -34.98 11.86
CA PHE A 184 12.76 -34.73 12.93
C PHE A 184 13.41 -34.80 14.32
N SER A 185 12.89 -34.05 15.29
CA SER A 185 13.35 -34.14 16.68
C SER A 185 12.80 -35.41 17.35
N LEU A 186 13.54 -35.94 18.33
CA LEU A 186 13.08 -37.09 19.12
C LEU A 186 11.80 -36.77 19.92
N ASP A 187 11.68 -35.53 20.40
CA ASP A 187 10.52 -35.02 21.15
C ASP A 187 9.27 -34.76 20.27
N ASP A 188 9.43 -34.64 18.95
CA ASP A 188 8.34 -34.35 18.02
C ASP A 188 7.39 -35.56 17.89
N ARG A 189 6.17 -35.45 18.45
CA ARG A 189 5.21 -36.58 18.53
C ARG A 189 4.38 -36.82 17.26
N ASP A 190 4.49 -35.95 16.26
CA ASP A 190 3.69 -35.99 15.03
C ASP A 190 4.55 -35.71 13.78
N ARG A 191 5.42 -36.68 13.47
CA ARG A 191 6.32 -36.66 12.33
C ARG A 191 5.59 -37.01 11.02
N PHE A 192 5.39 -36.04 10.13
CA PHE A 192 4.73 -36.23 8.83
C PHE A 192 5.69 -36.03 7.66
N LEU A 193 5.86 -37.08 6.84
CA LEU A 193 6.62 -37.02 5.60
C LEU A 193 5.67 -37.02 4.40
N VAL A 194 5.85 -36.09 3.47
CA VAL A 194 5.15 -36.08 2.16
C VAL A 194 6.16 -36.36 1.06
N LEU A 195 6.13 -37.57 0.52
CA LEU A 195 7.02 -38.05 -0.54
C LEU A 195 6.37 -37.85 -1.91
N ILE A 196 7.01 -37.08 -2.80
CA ILE A 196 6.47 -36.73 -4.12
C ILE A 196 7.42 -37.23 -5.22
N SER A 197 6.97 -38.20 -6.01
CA SER A 197 7.76 -38.91 -7.04
C SER A 197 6.84 -39.56 -8.09
N ASP A 198 7.41 -40.00 -9.21
CA ASP A 198 6.77 -40.95 -10.13
C ASP A 198 6.86 -42.41 -9.67
N GLY A 199 7.63 -42.70 -8.60
CA GLY A 199 7.58 -43.97 -7.89
C GLY A 199 8.46 -45.07 -8.48
N GLU A 200 9.35 -44.76 -9.43
CA GLU A 200 10.29 -45.70 -10.03
C GLU A 200 11.39 -46.17 -9.04
N ASP A 201 10.99 -46.95 -8.02
CA ASP A 201 11.92 -47.63 -7.09
C ASP A 201 12.55 -48.84 -7.78
N LEU A 202 13.73 -48.61 -8.37
CA LEU A 202 14.48 -49.63 -9.12
C LEU A 202 15.12 -50.71 -8.21
N GLU A 203 15.15 -50.48 -6.90
CA GLU A 203 15.92 -51.27 -5.93
C GLU A 203 15.01 -51.92 -4.87
N GLY A 204 13.81 -51.37 -4.64
CA GLY A 204 12.77 -51.91 -3.74
C GLY A 204 13.01 -51.63 -2.26
N GLU A 205 14.09 -50.92 -1.92
CA GLU A 205 14.49 -50.66 -0.54
C GLU A 205 13.54 -49.67 0.18
N GLY A 206 12.82 -48.83 -0.57
CA GLY A 206 11.91 -47.83 0.00
C GLY A 206 10.80 -48.45 0.87
N LEU A 207 10.25 -49.59 0.48
CA LEU A 207 9.25 -50.31 1.27
C LEU A 207 9.83 -50.92 2.55
N LYS A 208 11.10 -51.35 2.52
CA LYS A 208 11.79 -51.84 3.73
C LYS A 208 12.00 -50.70 4.71
N ARG A 209 12.57 -49.58 4.27
CA ARG A 209 12.82 -48.42 5.15
C ARG A 209 11.54 -47.80 5.69
N ALA A 210 10.45 -47.84 4.92
CA ALA A 210 9.13 -47.40 5.37
C ALA A 210 8.58 -48.20 6.57
N LYS A 211 8.91 -49.50 6.71
CA LYS A 211 8.53 -50.31 7.89
C LYS A 211 9.23 -49.82 9.15
N GLU A 212 10.54 -49.64 9.06
CA GLU A 212 11.38 -49.11 10.13
C GLU A 212 10.89 -47.70 10.55
N ALA A 213 10.55 -46.84 9.58
CA ALA A 213 9.98 -45.51 9.83
C ALA A 213 8.56 -45.55 10.47
N ALA A 214 7.77 -46.58 10.22
CA ALA A 214 6.47 -46.78 10.87
C ALA A 214 6.60 -47.15 12.36
N GLU A 215 7.67 -47.87 12.73
CA GLU A 215 8.03 -48.15 14.13
C GLU A 215 8.55 -46.88 14.84
N GLU A 216 9.29 -46.02 14.12
CA GLU A 216 9.65 -44.66 14.56
C GLU A 216 8.43 -43.70 14.66
N GLY A 217 7.24 -44.14 14.25
CA GLY A 217 6.00 -43.36 14.30
C GLY A 217 5.84 -42.30 13.21
N ILE A 218 6.72 -42.32 12.19
CA ILE A 218 6.67 -41.40 11.04
C ILE A 218 5.56 -41.86 10.09
N LYS A 219 4.69 -40.92 9.69
CA LYS A 219 3.56 -41.19 8.78
C LYS A 219 3.91 -40.66 7.39
N ILE A 220 4.01 -41.56 6.40
CA ILE A 220 4.43 -41.21 5.03
C ILE A 220 3.21 -41.11 4.12
N TYR A 221 2.92 -39.90 3.65
CA TYR A 221 1.94 -39.64 2.61
C TYR A 221 2.66 -39.60 1.27
N THR A 222 2.20 -40.36 0.28
CA THR A 222 2.85 -40.46 -1.03
C THR A 222 2.01 -39.78 -2.10
N ILE A 223 2.66 -39.00 -2.97
CA ILE A 223 2.02 -38.28 -4.06
C ILE A 223 2.62 -38.71 -5.38
N GLY A 224 1.86 -39.49 -6.14
CA GLY A 224 2.25 -39.97 -7.47
C GLY A 224 2.08 -38.90 -8.53
N ILE A 225 3.13 -38.65 -9.32
CA ILE A 225 3.10 -37.73 -10.47
C ILE A 225 3.50 -38.45 -11.77
N GLY A 226 2.87 -38.09 -12.89
CA GLY A 226 3.13 -38.65 -14.21
C GLY A 226 2.00 -39.53 -14.74
N SER A 227 2.16 -40.01 -15.98
CA SER A 227 1.19 -40.89 -16.64
C SER A 227 1.57 -42.37 -16.53
N LYS A 228 0.55 -43.22 -16.33
CA LYS A 228 0.66 -44.68 -16.48
C LYS A 228 0.85 -45.16 -17.92
N SER A 229 0.61 -44.30 -18.91
CA SER A 229 0.93 -44.59 -20.32
C SER A 229 2.43 -44.50 -20.63
N GLY A 230 3.21 -44.01 -19.67
CA GLY A 230 4.58 -43.58 -19.88
C GLY A 230 4.70 -42.23 -20.60
N ALA A 231 5.88 -41.63 -20.47
CA ALA A 231 6.27 -40.37 -21.08
C ALA A 231 7.76 -40.39 -21.46
N ARG A 232 8.12 -39.78 -22.60
CA ARG A 232 9.52 -39.58 -22.99
C ARG A 232 10.08 -38.36 -22.25
N ILE A 233 11.32 -38.47 -21.76
CA ILE A 233 12.03 -37.36 -21.10
C ILE A 233 12.69 -36.51 -22.20
N PRO A 234 12.30 -35.23 -22.41
CA PRO A 234 12.96 -34.38 -23.40
C PRO A 234 14.30 -33.84 -22.87
N THR A 235 15.21 -33.44 -23.74
CA THR A 235 16.44 -32.71 -23.34
C THR A 235 16.42 -31.23 -23.69
N ASP A 236 15.43 -30.78 -24.46
CA ASP A 236 15.27 -29.36 -24.82
C ASP A 236 14.80 -28.49 -23.64
N PRO A 237 15.07 -27.17 -23.65
CA PRO A 237 14.53 -26.21 -22.68
C PRO A 237 12.99 -26.21 -22.61
N ILE A 238 12.43 -25.91 -21.44
CA ILE A 238 10.97 -25.96 -21.17
C ILE A 238 10.16 -25.14 -22.19
N ASN A 239 10.67 -23.95 -22.55
CA ASN A 239 10.01 -23.02 -23.47
C ASN A 239 10.16 -23.40 -24.97
N SER A 240 10.89 -24.48 -25.28
CA SER A 240 11.11 -24.97 -26.64
C SER A 240 10.30 -26.25 -26.91
N PRO A 241 9.86 -26.50 -28.15
CA PRO A 241 9.17 -27.75 -28.49
C PRO A 241 10.12 -28.95 -28.30
N ALA A 242 9.63 -30.00 -27.65
CA ALA A 242 10.40 -31.22 -27.42
C ALA A 242 10.67 -31.95 -28.75
N ARG A 243 11.94 -31.99 -29.16
CA ARG A 243 12.46 -32.66 -30.35
C ARG A 243 13.51 -33.70 -29.99
N ASN A 244 14.37 -33.36 -29.02
CA ASN A 244 15.42 -34.21 -28.50
C ASN A 244 14.96 -34.90 -27.20
N PHE A 245 15.31 -36.16 -27.01
CA PHE A 245 14.90 -36.98 -25.87
C PHE A 245 16.08 -37.72 -25.25
N LEU A 246 16.00 -37.99 -23.95
CA LEU A 246 17.00 -38.75 -23.22
C LEU A 246 17.10 -40.17 -23.79
N LEU A 247 18.31 -40.58 -24.16
CA LEU A 247 18.60 -41.94 -24.62
C LEU A 247 19.29 -42.74 -23.52
N ASN A 248 19.08 -44.06 -23.54
CA ASN A 248 19.83 -45.02 -22.73
C ASN A 248 21.18 -45.39 -23.40
N PRO A 249 22.06 -46.18 -22.75
CA PRO A 249 23.36 -46.55 -23.33
C PRO A 249 23.28 -47.28 -24.67
N GLU A 250 22.20 -48.02 -24.95
CA GLU A 250 21.94 -48.67 -26.25
C GLU A 250 21.26 -47.75 -27.29
N GLY A 251 21.19 -46.44 -27.04
CA GLY A 251 20.67 -45.43 -27.97
C GLY A 251 19.14 -45.38 -28.08
N LYS A 252 18.39 -46.11 -27.24
CA LYS A 252 16.92 -46.11 -27.23
C LYS A 252 16.39 -44.99 -26.34
N THR A 253 15.26 -44.38 -26.70
CA THR A 253 14.64 -43.32 -25.89
C THR A 253 14.10 -43.86 -24.57
N VAL A 254 14.46 -43.21 -23.47
CA VAL A 254 13.96 -43.51 -22.12
C VAL A 254 12.48 -43.12 -22.00
N ILE A 255 11.66 -44.03 -21.48
CA ILE A 255 10.24 -43.82 -21.18
C ILE A 255 10.04 -44.05 -19.68
N THR A 256 9.71 -42.99 -18.96
CA THR A 256 9.34 -43.03 -17.53
C THR A 256 7.84 -43.24 -17.36
N GLN A 257 7.40 -44.01 -16.36
CA GLN A 257 6.00 -44.32 -16.08
C GLN A 257 5.70 -44.14 -14.59
N LEU A 258 4.49 -43.68 -14.24
CA LEU A 258 4.07 -43.60 -12.83
C LEU A 258 3.82 -45.02 -12.26
N ASP A 259 4.69 -45.48 -11.36
CA ASP A 259 4.41 -46.62 -10.49
C ASP A 259 3.65 -46.19 -9.24
N ASP A 260 2.33 -46.38 -9.28
CA ASP A 260 1.47 -46.17 -8.12
C ASP A 260 1.32 -47.42 -7.23
N THR A 261 2.13 -48.47 -7.42
CA THR A 261 2.13 -49.66 -6.56
C THR A 261 3.13 -49.51 -5.41
N SER A 262 4.40 -49.18 -5.68
CA SER A 262 5.42 -48.95 -4.65
C SER A 262 5.04 -47.78 -3.74
N LEU A 263 4.57 -46.66 -4.31
CA LEU A 263 4.09 -45.50 -3.54
C LEU A 263 2.88 -45.82 -2.65
N LYS A 264 1.97 -46.70 -3.07
CA LYS A 264 0.86 -47.16 -2.21
C LYS A 264 1.37 -48.01 -1.06
N ALA A 265 2.25 -48.97 -1.32
CA ALA A 265 2.81 -49.86 -0.31
C ALA A 265 3.44 -49.05 0.84
N ILE A 266 4.37 -48.13 0.51
CA ILE A 266 5.04 -47.21 1.47
C ILE A 266 4.02 -46.43 2.33
N SER A 267 2.99 -45.86 1.71
CA SER A 267 1.98 -45.09 2.47
C SER A 267 1.05 -45.95 3.33
N SER A 268 0.74 -47.17 2.89
CA SER A 268 -0.17 -48.07 3.60
C SER A 268 0.46 -48.64 4.87
N GLU A 269 1.74 -48.97 4.82
CA GLU A 269 2.53 -49.49 5.95
C GLU A 269 2.64 -48.45 7.08
N THR A 270 2.92 -47.20 6.71
CA THR A 270 3.15 -46.07 7.63
C THR A 270 1.87 -45.38 8.12
N LYS A 271 0.70 -45.97 7.84
CA LYS A 271 -0.64 -45.42 8.16
C LYS A 271 -0.92 -44.04 7.53
N GLY A 272 -0.16 -43.68 6.50
CA GLY A 272 -0.43 -42.54 5.63
C GLY A 272 -1.44 -42.88 4.54
N LYS A 273 -1.42 -42.12 3.45
CA LYS A 273 -2.27 -42.35 2.26
C LYS A 273 -1.57 -41.93 0.98
N TYR A 274 -1.79 -42.69 -0.08
CA TYR A 274 -1.42 -42.35 -1.45
C TYR A 274 -2.45 -41.41 -2.10
N TYR A 275 -1.98 -40.40 -2.83
CA TYR A 275 -2.80 -39.54 -3.68
C TYR A 275 -2.14 -39.35 -5.06
N PRO A 276 -2.87 -39.46 -6.18
CA PRO A 276 -2.36 -38.96 -7.46
C PRO A 276 -2.37 -37.43 -7.45
N LEU A 277 -1.31 -36.77 -7.93
CA LEU A 277 -1.25 -35.30 -7.94
C LEU A 277 -2.39 -34.67 -8.74
N GLY A 278 -2.77 -35.29 -9.85
CA GLY A 278 -3.79 -34.78 -10.78
C GLY A 278 -3.31 -33.60 -11.62
N SER A 279 -4.11 -33.22 -12.63
CA SER A 279 -3.77 -32.18 -13.62
C SER A 279 -3.60 -30.78 -13.03
N THR A 280 -4.21 -30.50 -11.87
CA THR A 280 -4.19 -29.19 -11.19
C THR A 280 -3.69 -29.27 -9.73
N GLY A 281 -2.92 -30.30 -9.36
CA GLY A 281 -2.33 -30.41 -8.01
C GLY A 281 -3.26 -30.91 -6.89
N GLN A 282 -4.46 -31.40 -7.25
CA GLN A 282 -5.54 -31.81 -6.33
C GLN A 282 -5.12 -32.83 -5.26
N GLY A 283 -4.19 -33.73 -5.58
CA GLY A 283 -3.64 -34.69 -4.60
C GLY A 283 -2.91 -34.00 -3.45
N LEU A 284 -2.09 -33.00 -3.75
CA LEU A 284 -1.36 -32.21 -2.75
C LEU A 284 -2.33 -31.40 -1.88
N VAL A 285 -3.35 -30.77 -2.48
CA VAL A 285 -4.45 -30.09 -1.75
C VAL A 285 -5.12 -31.05 -0.75
N SER A 286 -5.33 -32.30 -1.15
CA SER A 286 -5.99 -33.33 -0.35
C SER A 286 -5.12 -33.82 0.82
N VAL A 287 -3.81 -33.95 0.61
CA VAL A 287 -2.83 -34.25 1.67
C VAL A 287 -2.78 -33.12 2.69
N PHE A 288 -2.55 -31.88 2.26
CA PHE A 288 -2.50 -30.72 3.17
C PHE A 288 -3.80 -30.53 3.96
N LYS A 289 -4.97 -30.72 3.33
CA LYS A 289 -6.27 -30.68 4.02
C LYS A 289 -6.41 -31.79 5.07
N THR A 290 -5.90 -32.99 4.79
CA THR A 290 -5.90 -34.12 5.73
C THR A 290 -5.00 -33.82 6.92
N LEU A 291 -3.75 -33.40 6.68
CA LEU A 291 -2.77 -33.03 7.71
C LEU A 291 -3.29 -31.89 8.60
N LYS A 292 -3.82 -30.81 8.00
CA LYS A 292 -4.45 -29.69 8.73
C LYS A 292 -5.60 -30.15 9.62
N SER A 293 -6.44 -31.08 9.17
CA SER A 293 -7.54 -31.59 10.00
C SER A 293 -7.06 -32.35 11.25
N ILE A 294 -5.91 -33.04 11.17
CA ILE A 294 -5.27 -33.72 12.30
C ILE A 294 -4.67 -32.69 13.26
N GLY A 295 -3.93 -31.69 12.74
CA GLY A 295 -3.38 -30.59 13.54
C GLY A 295 -4.48 -29.80 14.27
N GLU A 296 -5.57 -29.47 13.59
CA GLU A 296 -6.72 -28.81 14.21
C GLU A 296 -7.42 -29.67 15.27
N GLN A 297 -7.51 -31.01 15.09
CA GLN A 297 -8.06 -31.89 16.12
C GLN A 297 -7.18 -31.85 17.37
N LYS A 298 -5.86 -32.01 17.23
CA LYS A 298 -4.92 -31.94 18.36
C LYS A 298 -4.91 -30.57 19.03
N LYS A 299 -5.03 -29.49 18.26
CA LYS A 299 -5.22 -28.12 18.76
C LYS A 299 -6.51 -27.99 19.58
N ARG A 300 -7.62 -28.60 19.17
CA ARG A 300 -8.87 -28.65 19.94
C ARG A 300 -8.70 -29.49 21.24
N GLU A 301 -8.03 -30.63 21.17
CA GLU A 301 -7.72 -31.47 22.34
C GLU A 301 -6.83 -30.75 23.37
N GLN A 302 -5.77 -30.05 22.92
CA GLN A 302 -4.89 -29.26 23.77
C GLN A 302 -5.59 -28.05 24.40
N ILE A 303 -6.39 -27.29 23.64
CA ILE A 303 -7.14 -26.12 24.15
C ILE A 303 -8.25 -26.56 25.12
N SER A 304 -8.75 -27.79 25.00
CA SER A 304 -9.78 -28.35 25.88
C SER A 304 -9.25 -28.88 27.22
N SER A 305 -7.98 -28.61 27.60
CA SER A 305 -7.47 -28.90 28.95
C SER A 305 -8.05 -27.92 29.98
N GLU A 306 -9.33 -28.10 30.31
CA GLU A 306 -10.06 -27.29 31.29
C GLU A 306 -9.57 -27.60 32.72
N ILE A 307 -8.75 -26.72 33.29
CA ILE A 307 -8.23 -26.87 34.65
C ILE A 307 -9.26 -26.30 35.64
N PRO A 308 -9.69 -27.06 36.65
CA PRO A 308 -10.62 -26.58 37.67
C PRO A 308 -9.93 -25.60 38.64
N VAL A 309 -10.56 -24.45 38.90
CA VAL A 309 -9.98 -23.38 39.72
C VAL A 309 -10.12 -23.68 41.21
N GLU A 310 -9.01 -23.65 41.95
CA GLU A 310 -8.99 -23.79 43.41
C GLU A 310 -9.53 -22.54 44.12
N ARG A 311 -10.46 -22.74 45.06
CA ARG A 311 -11.26 -21.72 45.75
C ARG A 311 -11.14 -21.82 47.28
N PHE A 312 -9.96 -22.17 47.79
CA PHE A 312 -9.73 -22.40 49.23
C PHE A 312 -9.72 -21.10 50.07
N GLN A 313 -9.41 -19.96 49.44
CA GLN A 313 -9.18 -18.66 50.08
C GLN A 313 -10.31 -18.19 51.02
N PRO A 314 -11.61 -18.19 50.63
CA PRO A 314 -12.70 -17.79 51.53
C PRO A 314 -12.83 -18.69 52.76
N PHE A 315 -12.54 -20.00 52.64
CA PHE A 315 -12.59 -20.93 53.77
C PHE A 315 -11.43 -20.71 54.75
N VAL A 316 -10.24 -20.33 54.26
CA VAL A 316 -9.12 -19.89 55.12
C VAL A 316 -9.50 -18.63 55.88
N LEU A 317 -10.03 -17.61 55.20
CA LEU A 317 -10.39 -16.33 55.81
C LEU A 317 -11.47 -16.51 56.89
N LEU A 318 -12.55 -17.24 56.59
CA LEU A 318 -13.62 -17.55 57.55
C LEU A 318 -13.12 -18.42 58.71
N GLY A 319 -12.22 -19.38 58.45
CA GLY A 319 -11.62 -20.24 59.47
C GLY A 319 -10.73 -19.45 60.45
N LEU A 320 -9.86 -18.59 59.94
CA LEU A 320 -9.04 -17.69 60.75
C LEU A 320 -9.89 -16.69 61.54
N PHE A 321 -10.93 -16.11 60.91
CA PHE A 321 -11.87 -15.21 61.58
C PHE A 321 -12.58 -15.91 62.76
N ALA A 322 -13.05 -17.16 62.58
CA ALA A 322 -13.66 -17.93 63.65
C ALA A 322 -12.68 -18.21 64.80
N LEU A 323 -11.41 -18.54 64.51
CA LEU A 323 -10.39 -18.75 65.54
C LEU A 323 -10.05 -17.45 66.30
N LEU A 324 -9.92 -16.33 65.60
CA LEU A 324 -9.75 -15.00 66.21
C LEU A 324 -10.95 -14.62 67.09
N PHE A 325 -12.19 -14.85 66.64
CA PHE A 325 -13.40 -14.60 67.42
C PHE A 325 -13.50 -15.50 68.67
N ASN A 326 -13.05 -16.75 68.58
CA ASN A 326 -12.90 -17.64 69.75
C ASN A 326 -11.83 -17.14 70.73
N GLN A 327 -10.77 -16.48 70.26
CA GLN A 327 -9.76 -15.87 71.15
C GLN A 327 -10.25 -14.56 71.78
N LEU A 328 -10.97 -13.73 71.02
CA LEU A 328 -11.52 -12.43 71.44
C LEU A 328 -12.72 -12.53 72.40
N THR A 329 -13.47 -13.64 72.41
CA THR A 329 -14.53 -13.85 73.40
C THR A 329 -13.92 -14.07 74.80
N PRO A 330 -14.15 -13.21 75.80
CA PRO A 330 -13.44 -13.33 77.08
C PRO A 330 -14.05 -14.45 77.96
N SER A 331 -13.18 -15.22 78.62
CA SER A 331 -13.55 -16.21 79.64
C SER A 331 -13.73 -15.61 81.04
N THR A 332 -13.55 -14.30 81.20
CA THR A 332 -13.60 -13.54 82.47
C THR A 332 -14.36 -12.22 82.26
N VAL A 333 -15.10 -11.76 83.26
CA VAL A 333 -16.01 -10.60 83.12
C VAL A 333 -15.30 -9.27 83.44
N ARG A 334 -14.27 -8.90 82.67
CA ARG A 334 -13.64 -7.55 82.69
C ARG A 334 -13.11 -7.16 81.30
N GLY A 335 -13.37 -5.92 80.88
CA GLY A 335 -12.75 -5.25 79.74
C GLY A 335 -13.10 -5.83 78.36
N ALA A 336 -14.10 -5.27 77.68
CA ALA A 336 -14.51 -5.67 76.33
C ALA A 336 -14.72 -4.45 75.39
N SER A 337 -13.92 -3.40 75.58
CA SER A 337 -14.08 -2.08 74.96
C SER A 337 -13.12 -1.78 73.79
N ASP A 338 -11.82 -2.09 73.92
CA ASP A 338 -10.81 -1.33 73.15
C ASP A 338 -10.07 -2.09 72.03
N LEU A 339 -10.12 -3.44 71.99
CA LEU A 339 -9.50 -4.23 70.90
C LEU A 339 -10.49 -4.72 69.83
N SER A 340 -11.76 -4.88 70.18
CA SER A 340 -12.79 -5.46 69.29
C SER A 340 -13.18 -4.52 68.15
N SER A 341 -13.20 -3.21 68.40
CA SER A 341 -13.40 -2.15 67.42
C SER A 341 -12.24 -2.08 66.41
N LEU A 342 -11.01 -2.10 66.93
CA LEU A 342 -9.77 -1.89 66.17
C LEU A 342 -9.55 -2.99 65.12
N ILE A 343 -9.80 -4.25 65.46
CA ILE A 343 -9.67 -5.40 64.52
C ILE A 343 -10.77 -5.37 63.44
N LEU A 344 -12.00 -4.96 63.79
CA LEU A 344 -13.08 -4.87 62.81
C LEU A 344 -12.77 -3.80 61.73
N ILE A 345 -12.21 -2.66 62.15
CA ILE A 345 -11.76 -1.58 61.25
C ILE A 345 -10.63 -2.07 60.34
N ILE A 346 -9.62 -2.77 60.88
CA ILE A 346 -8.52 -3.34 60.08
C ILE A 346 -9.05 -4.33 59.03
N THR A 347 -10.01 -5.19 59.41
CA THR A 347 -10.57 -6.19 58.48
C THR A 347 -11.38 -5.52 57.37
N PHE A 348 -12.04 -4.39 57.65
CA PHE A 348 -12.76 -3.61 56.64
C PHE A 348 -11.80 -2.86 55.71
N PHE A 349 -10.72 -2.27 56.24
CA PHE A 349 -9.70 -1.56 55.45
C PHE A 349 -8.98 -2.48 54.46
N TYR A 350 -8.59 -3.69 54.88
CA TYR A 350 -7.90 -4.65 54.00
C TYR A 350 -8.78 -5.22 52.88
N LEU A 351 -10.11 -5.20 53.01
CA LEU A 351 -11.01 -5.55 51.90
C LEU A 351 -11.13 -4.43 50.85
N GLY A 352 -10.99 -3.16 51.25
CA GLY A 352 -11.10 -2.01 50.34
C GLY A 352 -9.96 -1.92 49.32
N GLY A 353 -8.74 -2.32 49.68
CA GLY A 353 -7.56 -2.21 48.83
C GLY A 353 -7.60 -3.06 47.55
N CYS A 354 -8.38 -4.14 47.52
CA CYS A 354 -8.45 -5.07 46.38
C CYS A 354 -9.38 -4.61 45.23
N LEU A 355 -9.89 -3.37 45.28
CA LEU A 355 -10.79 -2.80 44.28
C LEU A 355 -10.21 -1.61 43.50
N LYS A 356 -8.88 -1.41 43.49
CA LYS A 356 -8.28 -0.49 42.49
C LYS A 356 -8.48 -1.10 41.10
N GLN A 357 -9.35 -0.47 40.31
CA GLN A 357 -9.74 -0.96 39.00
C GLN A 357 -8.61 -0.73 37.99
N ASP A 358 -7.99 -1.81 37.53
CA ASP A 358 -6.95 -1.79 36.50
C ASP A 358 -7.57 -1.47 35.14
N ASN A 359 -7.50 -0.20 34.73
CA ASN A 359 -8.08 0.27 33.47
C ASN A 359 -7.18 -0.05 32.27
N ILE A 360 -5.86 -0.14 32.47
CA ILE A 360 -4.90 -0.47 31.40
C ILE A 360 -5.12 -1.91 30.93
N ARG A 361 -5.21 -2.87 31.86
CA ARG A 361 -5.47 -4.27 31.51
C ARG A 361 -6.84 -4.46 30.85
N ARG A 362 -7.85 -3.64 31.22
CA ARG A 362 -9.16 -3.59 30.55
C ARG A 362 -9.07 -2.99 29.14
N ALA A 363 -8.25 -1.97 28.94
CA ALA A 363 -7.98 -1.40 27.62
C ALA A 363 -7.31 -2.43 26.70
N GLU A 364 -6.36 -3.21 27.23
CA GLU A 364 -5.75 -4.33 26.53
C GLU A 364 -6.73 -5.48 26.24
N GLU A 365 -7.58 -5.87 27.20
CA GLU A 365 -8.63 -6.88 27.01
C GLU A 365 -9.58 -6.44 25.87
N ALA A 366 -10.08 -5.22 25.92
CA ALA A 366 -10.90 -4.63 24.85
C ALA A 366 -10.17 -4.54 23.50
N ALA A 367 -8.87 -4.23 23.49
CA ALA A 367 -8.05 -4.21 22.26
C ALA A 367 -7.85 -5.62 21.67
N LYS A 368 -7.67 -6.65 22.51
CA LYS A 368 -7.56 -8.05 22.09
C LYS A 368 -8.88 -8.57 21.52
N ASP A 369 -10.01 -8.12 22.06
CA ASP A 369 -11.35 -8.40 21.55
C ASP A 369 -11.77 -7.49 20.37
N ASN A 370 -10.88 -6.61 19.89
CA ASN A 370 -11.09 -5.64 18.80
C ASN A 370 -12.12 -4.52 19.10
N ASN A 371 -12.52 -4.32 20.36
CA ASN A 371 -13.39 -3.23 20.78
C ASN A 371 -12.60 -1.93 21.01
N TRP A 372 -12.06 -1.36 19.93
CA TRP A 372 -11.17 -0.19 19.96
C TRP A 372 -11.79 1.07 20.61
N ASN A 373 -13.11 1.25 20.54
CA ASN A 373 -13.80 2.35 21.24
C ASN A 373 -13.76 2.17 22.77
N GLU A 374 -13.87 0.94 23.27
CA GLU A 374 -13.76 0.65 24.70
C GLU A 374 -12.29 0.66 25.16
N ALA A 375 -11.35 0.22 24.32
CA ALA A 375 -9.92 0.34 24.59
C ALA A 375 -9.52 1.81 24.79
N ALA A 376 -9.85 2.68 23.83
CA ALA A 376 -9.58 4.12 23.92
C ALA A 376 -10.22 4.74 25.19
N LYS A 377 -11.48 4.40 25.48
CA LYS A 377 -12.19 4.90 26.68
C LYS A 377 -11.50 4.48 27.99
N ASN A 378 -10.96 3.26 28.08
CA ASN A 378 -10.26 2.82 29.29
C ASN A 378 -8.89 3.50 29.45
N TYR A 379 -8.16 3.76 28.36
CA TYR A 379 -6.93 4.58 28.43
C TYR A 379 -7.23 6.04 28.80
N GLU A 380 -8.30 6.65 28.28
CA GLU A 380 -8.79 7.98 28.70
C GLU A 380 -9.10 8.03 30.20
N ILE A 381 -9.75 7.00 30.76
CA ILE A 381 -10.04 6.93 32.20
C ILE A 381 -8.75 6.91 33.02
N GLU A 382 -7.72 6.16 32.60
CA GLU A 382 -6.43 6.12 33.30
C GLU A 382 -5.68 7.47 33.20
N LEU A 383 -5.72 8.11 32.03
CA LEU A 383 -5.11 9.42 31.79
C LEU A 383 -5.73 10.51 32.68
N ASN A 384 -7.06 10.50 32.84
CA ASN A 384 -7.80 11.44 33.70
C ASN A 384 -7.67 11.10 35.20
N ALA A 385 -7.39 9.83 35.55
CA ALA A 385 -7.17 9.41 36.94
C ALA A 385 -5.74 9.68 37.45
N SER A 386 -4.76 9.81 36.55
CA SER A 386 -3.32 9.83 36.87
C SER A 386 -2.71 11.23 36.75
N ALA A 387 -3.22 12.19 37.53
CA ALA A 387 -2.76 13.59 37.49
C ALA A 387 -1.26 13.79 37.81
N GLU A 388 -0.64 12.86 38.54
CA GLU A 388 0.77 12.91 39.00
C GLU A 388 1.71 12.02 38.16
N MET A 389 1.36 11.70 36.90
CA MET A 389 2.21 10.87 36.03
C MET A 389 3.41 11.62 35.44
N SER A 390 4.56 10.93 35.36
CA SER A 390 5.74 11.35 34.59
C SER A 390 5.41 11.61 33.10
N SER A 391 6.08 12.60 32.49
CA SER A 391 5.96 12.98 31.07
C SER A 391 6.02 11.76 30.15
N ALA A 392 7.08 10.96 30.26
CA ALA A 392 7.31 9.79 29.44
C ALA A 392 6.21 8.72 29.57
N THR A 393 5.68 8.47 30.78
CA THR A 393 4.61 7.48 30.98
C THR A 393 3.28 7.99 30.43
N LYS A 394 2.99 9.28 30.63
CA LYS A 394 1.80 9.95 30.07
C LYS A 394 1.84 9.95 28.54
N ALA A 395 3.00 10.23 27.93
CA ALA A 395 3.21 10.14 26.48
C ALA A 395 2.99 8.72 25.94
N LYS A 396 3.49 7.68 26.63
CA LYS A 396 3.26 6.27 26.29
C LYS A 396 1.75 5.90 26.34
N ILE A 397 0.98 6.44 27.29
CA ILE A 397 -0.49 6.26 27.31
C ILE A 397 -1.16 7.04 26.18
N LEU A 398 -0.82 8.31 25.96
CA LEU A 398 -1.38 9.16 24.89
C LEU A 398 -1.20 8.53 23.50
N LEU A 399 -0.01 7.96 23.22
CA LEU A 399 0.27 7.21 22.01
C LEU A 399 -0.67 6.01 21.84
N ASN A 400 -0.89 5.22 22.91
CA ASN A 400 -1.81 4.09 22.90
C ASN A 400 -3.28 4.51 22.76
N THR A 401 -3.70 5.62 23.38
CA THR A 401 -5.03 6.21 23.20
C THR A 401 -5.25 6.67 21.76
N GLY A 402 -4.28 7.37 21.17
CA GLY A 402 -4.30 7.82 19.78
C GLY A 402 -4.37 6.65 18.79
N LEU A 403 -3.57 5.60 19.02
CA LEU A 403 -3.63 4.35 18.25
C LEU A 403 -4.98 3.65 18.39
N ALA A 404 -5.56 3.58 19.58
CA ALA A 404 -6.89 3.00 19.79
C ALA A 404 -7.98 3.81 19.06
N TYR A 405 -7.94 5.15 19.09
CA TYR A 405 -8.84 5.99 18.30
C TYR A 405 -8.64 5.84 16.79
N ALA A 406 -7.40 5.67 16.32
CA ALA A 406 -7.09 5.44 14.90
C ALA A 406 -7.65 4.11 14.39
N GLN A 407 -7.66 3.05 15.20
CA GLN A 407 -8.32 1.78 14.87
C GLN A 407 -9.85 1.84 15.05
N ALA A 408 -10.36 2.69 15.96
CA ALA A 408 -11.78 2.98 16.10
C ALA A 408 -12.36 3.89 14.99
N GLY A 409 -11.54 4.36 14.05
CA GLY A 409 -11.94 5.25 12.94
C GLY A 409 -12.17 6.71 13.34
N ARG A 410 -11.77 7.12 14.55
CA ARG A 410 -12.00 8.48 15.08
C ARG A 410 -10.80 9.39 14.80
N PHE A 411 -10.68 9.81 13.54
CA PHE A 411 -9.52 10.55 13.02
C PHE A 411 -9.08 11.73 13.89
N ASP A 412 -9.99 12.63 14.25
CA ASP A 412 -9.61 13.89 14.88
C ASP A 412 -9.14 13.69 16.33
N GLN A 413 -9.79 12.80 17.10
CA GLN A 413 -9.34 12.40 18.43
C GLN A 413 -8.01 11.63 18.39
N ALA A 414 -7.81 10.80 17.36
CA ALA A 414 -6.53 10.11 17.17
C ALA A 414 -5.40 11.10 16.89
N LYS A 415 -5.63 12.09 16.01
CA LYS A 415 -4.69 13.17 15.73
C LYS A 415 -4.36 13.97 16.99
N GLU A 416 -5.38 14.39 17.74
CA GLU A 416 -5.26 15.16 18.99
C GLU A 416 -4.37 14.43 20.00
N ARG A 417 -4.70 13.18 20.35
CA ARG A 417 -3.91 12.39 21.32
C ARG A 417 -2.50 12.03 20.83
N LEU A 418 -2.28 11.87 19.52
CA LEU A 418 -0.93 11.67 18.97
C LEU A 418 -0.09 12.95 18.98
N GLN A 419 -0.70 14.13 18.82
CA GLN A 419 0.00 15.42 18.99
C GLN A 419 0.34 15.66 20.47
N GLU A 420 -0.60 15.43 21.39
CA GLU A 420 -0.30 15.48 22.82
C GLU A 420 0.80 14.46 23.22
N ALA A 421 0.85 13.28 22.59
CA ALA A 421 1.92 12.31 22.82
C ALA A 421 3.29 12.87 22.41
N ILE A 422 3.37 13.58 21.27
CA ILE A 422 4.58 14.28 20.82
C ILE A 422 5.00 15.34 21.85
N ASP A 423 4.06 16.20 22.26
CA ASP A 423 4.30 17.31 23.18
C ASP A 423 4.69 16.85 24.60
N GLN A 424 4.32 15.63 25.00
CA GLN A 424 4.73 15.02 26.27
C GLN A 424 5.97 14.10 26.13
N SER A 425 6.53 13.95 24.92
CA SER A 425 7.67 13.05 24.62
C SER A 425 8.98 13.77 24.30
N LEU A 426 9.08 15.07 24.59
CA LEU A 426 10.27 15.90 24.32
C LEU A 426 11.58 15.27 24.85
N ASP A 427 11.50 14.60 26.00
CA ASP A 427 12.63 13.90 26.66
C ASP A 427 13.05 12.59 25.94
N SER A 428 12.32 12.16 24.90
CA SER A 428 12.48 10.84 24.28
C SER A 428 12.26 10.87 22.75
N PRO A 429 13.30 11.19 21.96
CA PRO A 429 13.22 11.29 20.49
C PRO A 429 12.65 10.04 19.80
N LYS A 430 12.89 8.86 20.37
CA LYS A 430 12.33 7.59 19.88
C LYS A 430 10.80 7.50 20.04
N LEU A 431 10.28 7.89 21.20
CA LEU A 431 8.83 7.90 21.44
C LEU A 431 8.15 8.98 20.57
N GLN A 432 8.81 10.12 20.42
CA GLN A 432 8.38 11.21 19.52
C GLN A 432 8.34 10.75 18.06
N SER A 433 9.39 10.07 17.58
CA SER A 433 9.47 9.47 16.24
C SER A 433 8.36 8.43 15.99
N GLN A 434 8.02 7.62 17.00
CA GLN A 434 6.91 6.67 16.91
C GLN A 434 5.56 7.38 16.77
N ALA A 435 5.28 8.40 17.58
CA ALA A 435 4.05 9.18 17.49
C ALA A 435 3.93 9.94 16.14
N LEU A 436 5.05 10.46 15.63
CA LEU A 436 5.14 11.06 14.30
C LEU A 436 4.88 10.04 13.18
N ASN A 437 5.48 8.85 13.22
CA ASN A 437 5.20 7.78 12.25
C ASN A 437 3.71 7.39 12.24
N GLU A 438 3.07 7.32 13.40
CA GLU A 438 1.64 6.97 13.48
C GLU A 438 0.71 8.14 13.07
N LEU A 439 1.11 9.40 13.20
CA LEU A 439 0.47 10.53 12.50
C LEU A 439 0.65 10.41 10.98
N GLY A 440 1.85 10.04 10.51
CA GLY A 440 2.12 9.74 9.10
C GLY A 440 1.15 8.70 8.54
N ASN A 441 0.98 7.58 9.27
CA ASN A 441 0.02 6.51 8.97
C ASN A 441 -1.43 7.01 8.96
N LEU A 442 -1.81 7.83 9.94
CA LEU A 442 -3.16 8.41 10.06
C LEU A 442 -3.50 9.28 8.83
N PHE A 443 -2.61 10.21 8.48
CA PHE A 443 -2.80 11.11 7.33
C PHE A 443 -2.71 10.38 5.98
N TYR A 444 -1.90 9.33 5.87
CA TYR A 444 -1.87 8.46 4.69
C TYR A 444 -3.23 7.75 4.46
N ARG A 445 -3.86 7.21 5.52
CA ARG A 445 -5.22 6.63 5.40
C ARG A 445 -6.24 7.67 4.90
N LYS A 446 -6.15 8.91 5.38
CA LYS A 446 -7.02 10.02 4.96
C LYS A 446 -6.74 10.48 3.53
N ALA A 447 -5.49 10.52 3.10
CA ALA A 447 -5.12 10.80 1.70
C ALA A 447 -5.73 9.76 0.74
N ASN A 448 -5.63 8.47 1.07
CA ASN A 448 -6.28 7.40 0.29
C ASN A 448 -7.81 7.55 0.28
N GLN A 449 -8.43 7.85 1.44
CA GLN A 449 -9.89 8.10 1.50
C GLN A 449 -10.33 9.26 0.59
N TRP A 450 -9.53 10.32 0.47
CA TRP A 450 -9.81 11.42 -0.46
C TRP A 450 -9.58 11.04 -1.93
N LEU A 451 -8.55 10.24 -2.24
CA LEU A 451 -8.32 9.72 -3.60
C LEU A 451 -9.47 8.80 -4.05
N ASP A 452 -9.95 7.95 -3.16
CA ASP A 452 -11.09 7.05 -3.41
C ASP A 452 -12.42 7.85 -3.56
N GLN A 453 -12.47 9.08 -3.02
CA GLN A 453 -13.52 10.09 -3.27
C GLN A 453 -13.22 11.03 -4.45
N GLN A 454 -12.15 10.78 -5.23
CA GLN A 454 -11.69 11.60 -6.36
C GLN A 454 -11.34 13.07 -6.02
N ASN A 455 -11.18 13.41 -4.74
CA ASN A 455 -10.83 14.74 -4.26
C ASN A 455 -9.31 14.94 -4.21
N VAL A 456 -8.71 15.17 -5.38
CA VAL A 456 -7.25 15.29 -5.56
C VAL A 456 -6.64 16.40 -4.68
N MET A 457 -7.36 17.51 -4.46
CA MET A 457 -6.89 18.62 -3.61
C MET A 457 -6.75 18.21 -2.14
N GLN A 458 -7.77 17.60 -1.55
CA GLN A 458 -7.72 17.17 -0.14
C GLN A 458 -6.85 15.92 0.07
N ALA A 459 -6.72 15.08 -0.97
CA ALA A 459 -5.72 14.02 -1.01
C ALA A 459 -4.30 14.58 -0.93
N ARG A 460 -3.99 15.60 -1.74
CA ARG A 460 -2.68 16.26 -1.78
C ARG A 460 -2.30 16.89 -0.43
N THR A 461 -3.19 17.66 0.19
CA THR A 461 -2.90 18.28 1.50
C THR A 461 -2.69 17.23 2.60
N SER A 462 -3.48 16.15 2.60
CA SER A 462 -3.32 15.02 3.53
C SER A 462 -2.03 14.24 3.26
N TRP A 463 -1.60 14.13 2.01
CA TRP A 463 -0.33 13.52 1.63
C TRP A 463 0.87 14.37 2.06
N GLU A 464 0.89 15.66 1.75
CA GLU A 464 1.98 16.58 2.16
C GLU A 464 2.17 16.56 3.69
N GLN A 465 1.09 16.46 4.45
CA GLN A 465 1.11 16.25 5.90
C GLN A 465 1.68 14.87 6.29
N SER A 466 1.18 13.79 5.69
CA SER A 466 1.68 12.42 5.93
C SER A 466 3.19 12.30 5.67
N ARG A 467 3.66 12.83 4.54
CA ARG A 467 5.07 12.89 4.15
C ARG A 467 5.91 13.63 5.20
N LYS A 468 5.50 14.84 5.60
CA LYS A 468 6.21 15.63 6.61
C LYS A 468 6.37 14.87 7.93
N TYR A 469 5.32 14.16 8.37
CA TYR A 469 5.39 13.38 9.60
C TYR A 469 6.35 12.18 9.50
N TYR A 470 6.44 11.50 8.35
CA TYR A 470 7.46 10.47 8.15
C TYR A 470 8.88 11.05 8.08
N GLU A 471 9.08 12.16 7.37
CA GLU A 471 10.39 12.83 7.27
C GLU A 471 10.90 13.24 8.67
N SER A 472 10.08 13.91 9.48
CA SER A 472 10.46 14.24 10.87
C SER A 472 10.63 13.02 11.78
N ALA A 473 9.93 11.90 11.54
CA ALA A 473 10.17 10.66 12.27
C ALA A 473 11.53 10.01 11.92
N ILE A 474 11.99 10.16 10.68
CA ILE A 474 13.31 9.69 10.21
C ILE A 474 14.42 10.59 10.77
N GLU A 475 14.22 11.91 10.78
CA GLU A 475 15.19 12.90 11.28
C GLU A 475 15.54 12.72 12.78
N LEU A 476 14.64 12.15 13.60
CA LEU A 476 14.82 12.00 15.04
C LEU A 476 15.55 10.73 15.50
N ASP A 477 15.33 9.58 14.84
CA ASP A 477 15.81 8.25 15.30
C ASP A 477 16.16 7.31 14.13
N GLY A 478 16.25 7.80 12.88
CA GLY A 478 16.51 6.96 11.71
C GLY A 478 15.44 5.87 11.51
N ASN A 479 14.17 6.21 11.79
CA ASN A 479 13.10 5.24 11.96
C ASN A 479 12.78 4.46 10.66
N ILE A 480 13.29 3.24 10.58
CA ILE A 480 13.19 2.31 9.43
C ILE A 480 11.73 2.07 9.00
N LYS A 481 10.75 2.13 9.93
CA LYS A 481 9.34 2.01 9.56
C LYS A 481 8.83 3.25 8.85
N ALA A 482 9.19 4.45 9.33
CA ALA A 482 8.86 5.70 8.67
C ALA A 482 9.53 5.80 7.28
N GLU A 483 10.77 5.32 7.15
CA GLU A 483 11.47 5.23 5.86
C GLU A 483 10.72 4.30 4.87
N GLY A 484 10.38 3.07 5.29
CA GLY A 484 9.61 2.13 4.47
C GLY A 484 8.20 2.64 4.12
N ASN A 485 7.53 3.31 5.07
CA ASN A 485 6.22 3.92 4.83
C ASN A 485 6.31 5.11 3.86
N LEU A 486 7.36 5.93 3.94
CA LEU A 486 7.64 7.03 3.01
C LEU A 486 7.97 6.52 1.59
N ALA A 487 8.72 5.42 1.48
CA ALA A 487 8.99 4.77 0.20
C ALA A 487 7.70 4.24 -0.46
N SER A 488 6.88 3.49 0.30
CA SER A 488 5.57 3.01 -0.14
C SER A 488 4.62 4.16 -0.51
N LEU A 489 4.59 5.23 0.28
CA LEU A 489 3.79 6.44 0.05
C LEU A 489 4.13 7.06 -1.31
N ASN A 490 5.41 7.35 -1.55
CA ASN A 490 5.88 7.96 -2.80
C ASN A 490 5.56 7.08 -4.02
N LYS A 491 5.77 5.77 -3.90
CA LYS A 491 5.52 4.80 -4.98
C LYS A 491 4.04 4.66 -5.35
N GLN A 492 3.15 4.45 -4.38
CA GLN A 492 1.70 4.34 -4.66
C GLN A 492 1.15 5.63 -5.28
N ILE A 493 1.77 6.77 -5.00
CA ILE A 493 1.38 8.06 -5.54
C ILE A 493 1.93 8.27 -6.95
N GLU A 494 3.14 7.79 -7.27
CA GLU A 494 3.61 7.66 -8.65
C GLU A 494 2.65 6.79 -9.47
N GLU A 495 2.27 5.61 -8.96
CA GLU A 495 1.32 4.70 -9.62
C GLU A 495 -0.08 5.33 -9.80
N ARG A 496 -0.67 5.91 -8.74
CA ARG A 496 -2.00 6.54 -8.81
C ARG A 496 -2.00 7.82 -9.67
N ILE A 497 -1.00 8.70 -9.55
CA ILE A 497 -0.95 9.93 -10.37
C ILE A 497 -0.69 9.60 -11.84
N ASN A 498 0.20 8.66 -12.17
CA ASN A 498 0.42 8.25 -13.56
C ASN A 498 -0.87 7.70 -14.22
N SER A 499 -1.82 7.15 -13.45
CA SER A 499 -3.14 6.73 -13.95
C SER A 499 -4.12 7.89 -14.24
N LEU A 500 -3.80 9.11 -13.80
CA LEU A 500 -4.60 10.35 -13.94
C LEU A 500 -3.92 11.43 -14.80
N VAL A 501 -2.73 11.15 -15.35
CA VAL A 501 -2.00 12.06 -16.24
C VAL A 501 -2.48 11.87 -17.69
N CYS A 502 -2.89 12.97 -18.31
CA CYS A 502 -2.89 13.12 -19.75
C CYS A 502 -1.58 13.77 -20.20
N LEU A 503 -0.80 13.09 -21.04
CA LEU A 503 0.37 13.68 -21.70
C LEU A 503 -0.06 14.19 -23.07
N ILE A 504 -0.13 15.50 -23.23
CA ILE A 504 -0.30 16.12 -24.55
C ILE A 504 1.09 16.46 -25.08
N ASN A 505 1.42 15.94 -26.25
CA ASN A 505 2.66 16.25 -26.95
C ASN A 505 2.39 16.65 -28.39
N GLY A 506 3.36 17.28 -29.03
CA GLY A 506 3.18 17.74 -30.39
C GLY A 506 4.41 18.35 -31.03
N LEU A 507 4.19 18.82 -32.26
CA LEU A 507 5.23 19.32 -33.15
C LEU A 507 4.67 20.44 -34.03
N ILE A 508 5.42 21.53 -34.14
CA ILE A 508 5.24 22.57 -35.15
C ILE A 508 6.30 22.39 -36.25
N TRP A 509 5.87 22.31 -37.51
CA TRP A 509 6.77 22.19 -38.65
C TRP A 509 6.13 22.74 -39.93
N ARG A 510 6.95 22.95 -40.97
CA ARG A 510 6.46 23.32 -42.30
C ARG A 510 6.19 22.08 -43.15
N ASP A 511 4.91 21.84 -43.43
CA ASP A 511 4.38 20.71 -44.20
C ASP A 511 4.45 21.02 -45.71
N LYS A 512 5.58 20.74 -46.34
CA LYS A 512 5.85 21.23 -47.71
C LYS A 512 4.97 20.56 -48.75
N ASN A 513 4.71 19.26 -48.60
CA ASN A 513 3.89 18.49 -49.55
C ASN A 513 2.39 18.47 -49.20
N GLY A 514 1.98 18.93 -48.02
CA GLY A 514 0.59 18.99 -47.59
C GLY A 514 0.02 17.62 -47.17
N ASP A 515 0.86 16.72 -46.65
CA ASP A 515 0.42 15.37 -46.26
C ASP A 515 0.07 15.21 -44.76
N GLY A 516 0.37 16.23 -43.93
CA GLY A 516 0.13 16.22 -42.49
C GLY A 516 1.07 15.33 -41.66
N ILE A 517 2.12 14.75 -42.26
CA ILE A 517 3.00 13.75 -41.65
C ILE A 517 4.46 14.25 -41.65
N ALA A 518 4.86 14.88 -40.55
CA ALA A 518 6.20 15.47 -40.35
C ALA A 518 7.40 14.61 -40.82
N GLN A 519 7.94 14.93 -42.00
CA GLN A 519 9.04 14.20 -42.63
C GLN A 519 10.44 14.71 -42.18
N LYS A 520 11.53 14.16 -42.72
CA LYS A 520 12.92 14.54 -42.37
C LYS A 520 13.50 15.70 -43.20
N ASN A 521 12.92 15.93 -44.36
CA ASN A 521 13.20 16.97 -45.35
C ASN A 521 12.48 18.29 -45.05
N GLU A 522 11.85 18.39 -43.88
CA GLU A 522 10.95 19.48 -43.51
C GLU A 522 11.46 20.27 -42.33
N ASN A 523 11.35 21.59 -42.45
CA ASN A 523 11.84 22.53 -41.45
C ASN A 523 10.96 22.45 -40.20
N ARG A 524 11.58 22.31 -39.03
CA ARG A 524 10.88 22.52 -37.75
C ARG A 524 10.81 24.01 -37.45
N LEU A 525 9.68 24.43 -36.87
CA LEU A 525 9.40 25.84 -36.60
C LEU A 525 9.31 26.05 -35.09
N GLN A 526 9.77 27.20 -34.60
CA GLN A 526 9.65 27.55 -33.18
C GLN A 526 8.41 28.41 -32.97
N GLY A 527 7.65 28.14 -31.91
CA GLY A 527 6.41 28.84 -31.61
C GLY A 527 6.03 28.80 -30.14
N LYS A 528 4.98 29.56 -29.81
CA LYS A 528 4.17 29.40 -28.59
C LYS A 528 2.98 28.53 -28.97
N VAL A 529 2.63 27.54 -28.14
CA VAL A 529 1.35 26.81 -28.23
C VAL A 529 0.51 27.25 -27.04
N PHE A 530 -0.71 27.72 -27.26
CA PHE A 530 -1.57 28.25 -26.20
C PHE A 530 -2.91 27.52 -26.12
N TRP A 531 -3.48 27.47 -24.92
CA TRP A 531 -4.86 27.06 -24.73
C TRP A 531 -5.77 28.26 -24.99
N ASP A 532 -6.25 28.35 -26.23
CA ASP A 532 -7.35 29.21 -26.61
C ASP A 532 -8.63 28.80 -25.85
N LYS A 533 -9.26 29.76 -25.18
CA LYS A 533 -10.48 29.57 -24.37
C LYS A 533 -11.75 30.16 -25.00
N ASN A 534 -11.65 31.07 -25.98
CA ASN A 534 -12.79 31.78 -26.58
C ASN A 534 -13.05 31.39 -28.05
N ASN A 535 -12.12 30.65 -28.65
CA ASN A 535 -11.98 30.24 -30.05
C ASN A 535 -11.80 31.38 -31.05
N ASP A 536 -11.01 32.41 -30.70
CA ASP A 536 -10.62 33.48 -31.63
C ASP A 536 -9.31 33.22 -32.40
N GLY A 537 -8.48 32.27 -31.95
CA GLY A 537 -7.19 31.91 -32.55
C GLY A 537 -6.05 32.90 -32.28
N GLU A 538 -6.18 33.80 -31.29
CA GLU A 538 -5.19 34.84 -30.96
C GLU A 538 -4.79 34.77 -29.48
N HIS A 539 -3.49 34.82 -29.16
CA HIS A 539 -3.04 34.61 -27.77
C HIS A 539 -3.37 35.79 -26.86
N ASN A 540 -4.48 35.66 -26.14
CA ASN A 540 -4.96 36.67 -25.22
C ASN A 540 -4.20 36.58 -23.88
N SER A 541 -3.10 37.34 -23.80
CA SER A 541 -2.15 37.39 -22.67
C SER A 541 -2.74 37.67 -21.28
N SER A 542 -4.03 38.03 -21.18
CA SER A 542 -4.75 38.27 -19.93
C SER A 542 -5.45 37.05 -19.34
N ASN A 543 -5.60 35.94 -20.09
CA ASN A 543 -6.38 34.78 -19.62
C ASN A 543 -5.90 33.40 -20.10
N GLU A 544 -4.93 33.33 -21.01
CA GLU A 544 -4.60 32.08 -21.73
C GLU A 544 -3.18 31.56 -21.44
N PRO A 545 -3.04 30.33 -20.90
CA PRO A 545 -1.73 29.74 -20.63
C PRO A 545 -1.07 29.29 -21.94
N PHE A 546 0.23 29.52 -22.06
CA PHE A 546 1.01 29.20 -23.25
C PHE A 546 2.34 28.51 -22.90
N LEU A 547 2.76 27.60 -23.77
CA LEU A 547 4.01 26.84 -23.69
C LEU A 547 4.88 27.16 -24.90
N LYS A 548 6.16 27.47 -24.69
CA LYS A 548 7.12 27.63 -25.80
C LYS A 548 7.63 26.26 -26.26
N THR A 549 7.70 26.04 -27.58
CA THR A 549 8.35 24.85 -28.14
C THR A 549 9.86 24.83 -27.87
N ASN A 550 10.49 23.65 -27.93
CA ASN A 550 11.94 23.57 -28.04
C ASN A 550 12.44 24.03 -29.43
N ALA A 551 13.77 24.12 -29.60
CA ALA A 551 14.40 24.54 -30.86
C ALA A 551 14.11 23.63 -32.08
N SER A 552 13.51 22.45 -31.86
CA SER A 552 13.05 21.51 -32.88
C SER A 552 11.52 21.50 -33.05
N GLY A 553 10.83 22.56 -32.60
CA GLY A 553 9.39 22.75 -32.73
C GLY A 553 8.52 21.81 -31.89
N GLN A 554 9.12 21.02 -31.00
CA GLN A 554 8.38 20.06 -30.17
C GLN A 554 7.86 20.73 -28.90
N PHE A 555 6.66 20.33 -28.48
CA PHE A 555 6.07 20.70 -27.19
C PHE A 555 5.53 19.47 -26.46
N ALA A 556 5.49 19.53 -25.13
CA ALA A 556 4.79 18.55 -24.30
C ALA A 556 4.41 19.16 -22.95
N PHE A 557 3.19 18.91 -22.50
CA PHE A 557 2.70 19.25 -21.16
C PHE A 557 1.88 18.11 -20.56
N GLU A 558 1.83 18.08 -19.23
CA GLU A 558 1.08 17.09 -18.46
C GLU A 558 -0.16 17.73 -17.85
N TRP A 559 -1.35 17.20 -18.15
CA TRP A 559 -2.62 17.64 -17.58
C TRP A 559 -3.13 16.59 -16.59
N ILE A 560 -3.35 16.99 -15.34
CA ILE A 560 -3.83 16.10 -14.27
C ILE A 560 -5.23 16.54 -13.85
N SER A 561 -6.24 15.68 -14.04
CA SER A 561 -7.60 15.96 -13.56
C SER A 561 -8.42 14.68 -13.36
N SER A 562 -9.33 14.70 -12.37
CA SER A 562 -10.42 13.72 -12.25
C SER A 562 -11.58 13.99 -13.21
N VAL A 563 -11.69 15.22 -13.73
CA VAL A 563 -12.66 15.65 -14.74
C VAL A 563 -11.89 16.30 -15.90
N TYR A 564 -11.69 15.55 -16.98
CA TYR A 564 -11.03 16.07 -18.18
C TYR A 564 -11.93 17.08 -18.91
N PRO A 565 -11.37 18.17 -19.48
CA PRO A 565 -12.15 19.05 -20.34
C PRO A 565 -12.60 18.27 -21.59
N ILE A 566 -13.90 18.35 -21.89
CA ILE A 566 -14.54 17.59 -22.98
C ILE A 566 -13.85 17.89 -24.31
N SER A 567 -13.38 19.12 -24.50
CA SER A 567 -12.51 19.56 -25.58
C SER A 567 -11.48 20.56 -25.04
N LEU A 568 -10.22 20.39 -25.43
CA LEU A 568 -9.18 21.40 -25.30
C LEU A 568 -8.89 21.97 -26.70
N SER A 569 -9.07 23.27 -26.90
CA SER A 569 -8.61 23.96 -28.12
C SER A 569 -7.13 24.32 -27.93
N LEU A 570 -6.30 24.03 -28.92
CA LEU A 570 -4.90 24.47 -28.97
C LEU A 570 -4.65 25.14 -30.31
N ASP A 571 -3.97 26.29 -30.29
CA ASP A 571 -3.40 26.90 -31.49
C ASP A 571 -1.96 27.36 -31.21
N SER A 572 -1.28 27.86 -32.22
CA SER A 572 0.11 28.32 -32.10
C SER A 572 0.43 29.62 -32.83
N GLU A 573 1.33 30.37 -32.22
CA GLU A 573 1.94 31.58 -32.74
C GLU A 573 3.41 31.26 -33.04
N LEU A 574 3.87 31.48 -34.27
CA LEU A 574 5.28 31.32 -34.60
C LEU A 574 6.11 32.43 -33.95
N ILE A 575 7.29 32.09 -33.43
CA ILE A 575 8.24 33.10 -32.95
C ILE A 575 8.95 33.67 -34.17
N GLU A 576 8.81 34.98 -34.40
CA GLU A 576 9.48 35.67 -35.51
C GLU A 576 11.00 35.48 -35.46
N ASP A 577 11.53 34.79 -36.47
CA ASP A 577 12.95 34.80 -36.81
C ASP A 577 13.15 35.92 -37.84
N GLU A 578 14.04 36.87 -37.56
CA GLU A 578 14.25 38.04 -38.43
C GLU A 578 14.65 37.68 -39.87
N ASN A 579 15.13 36.44 -40.09
CA ASN A 579 15.49 35.90 -41.39
C ASN A 579 14.31 35.35 -42.20
N GLN A 580 13.11 35.17 -41.61
CA GLN A 580 11.94 34.60 -42.30
C GLN A 580 11.05 35.62 -43.03
N LYS A 581 11.42 36.91 -43.06
CA LYS A 581 10.65 38.07 -43.59
C LYS A 581 10.19 38.01 -45.06
N ILE A 582 10.37 36.91 -45.77
CA ILE A 582 10.06 36.75 -47.20
C ILE A 582 8.83 35.86 -47.44
N GLU A 583 8.46 34.99 -46.48
CA GLU A 583 7.40 33.98 -46.68
C GLU A 583 6.40 33.98 -45.51
N LEU A 584 5.19 34.47 -45.75
CA LEU A 584 4.08 34.43 -44.78
C LEU A 584 3.62 32.97 -44.61
N LEU A 585 3.90 32.39 -43.45
CA LEU A 585 3.46 31.04 -43.07
C LEU A 585 2.08 31.10 -42.39
N VAL A 586 1.15 30.24 -42.83
CA VAL A 586 -0.17 30.06 -42.23
C VAL A 586 -0.34 28.61 -41.73
N PRO A 587 -1.06 28.39 -40.61
CA PRO A 587 -1.37 27.06 -40.12
C PRO A 587 -2.31 26.32 -41.09
N VAL A 588 -2.10 25.00 -41.25
CA VAL A 588 -2.94 24.14 -42.08
C VAL A 588 -3.92 23.38 -41.19
N PHE A 589 -5.02 24.06 -40.86
CA PHE A 589 -6.09 23.46 -40.07
C PHE A 589 -6.79 22.33 -40.85
N PRO A 590 -7.18 21.21 -40.19
CA PRO A 590 -8.10 20.26 -40.78
C PRO A 590 -9.48 20.92 -40.95
N ALA A 591 -10.07 20.82 -42.14
CA ALA A 591 -11.40 21.37 -42.39
C ALA A 591 -12.46 20.73 -41.45
N PRO A 592 -13.41 21.52 -40.90
CA PRO A 592 -14.47 20.96 -40.08
C PRO A 592 -15.37 20.03 -40.92
N PRO A 593 -15.96 18.98 -40.31
CA PRO A 593 -16.94 18.15 -41.01
C PRO A 593 -18.15 19.02 -41.42
N PRO A 594 -18.65 18.91 -42.66
CA PRO A 594 -19.74 19.76 -43.13
C PRO A 594 -21.04 19.53 -42.33
N PRO A 595 -21.86 20.58 -42.09
CA PRO A 595 -21.76 21.92 -42.66
C PRO A 595 -20.66 22.80 -42.05
N LEU A 596 -20.04 23.64 -42.89
CA LEU A 596 -19.06 24.64 -42.47
C LEU A 596 -19.76 25.74 -41.66
N ASN A 597 -19.36 25.92 -40.39
CA ASN A 597 -19.61 27.14 -39.63
C ASN A 597 -18.32 27.96 -39.56
N ALA A 598 -18.38 29.26 -39.84
CA ALA A 598 -17.20 30.13 -39.87
C ALA A 598 -16.55 30.25 -38.48
N ASP A 599 -17.36 30.36 -37.43
CA ASP A 599 -16.94 30.39 -36.01
C ASP A 599 -16.36 29.05 -35.51
N SER A 600 -16.07 28.12 -36.42
CA SER A 600 -15.51 26.79 -36.14
C SER A 600 -14.30 26.47 -37.02
N VAL A 601 -13.72 27.47 -37.70
CA VAL A 601 -12.51 27.35 -38.54
C VAL A 601 -11.36 28.16 -37.94
N LYS A 602 -10.85 27.67 -36.81
CA LYS A 602 -9.56 27.97 -36.16
C LYS A 602 -9.35 26.92 -35.05
N ASN A 603 -8.13 26.77 -34.54
CA ASN A 603 -7.71 25.85 -33.47
C ASN A 603 -7.72 24.34 -33.82
N HIS A 604 -6.66 23.65 -33.40
CA HIS A 604 -6.63 22.19 -33.31
C HIS A 604 -7.34 21.73 -32.02
N SER A 605 -8.64 21.45 -32.12
CA SER A 605 -9.40 20.88 -31.00
C SER A 605 -9.04 19.42 -30.72
N LYS A 606 -8.85 19.09 -29.42
CA LYS A 606 -8.61 17.72 -28.95
C LYS A 606 -9.55 17.33 -27.82
N THR A 607 -10.38 16.32 -28.07
CA THR A 607 -11.28 15.73 -27.08
C THR A 607 -10.51 14.85 -26.09
N ILE A 608 -10.43 15.24 -24.82
CA ILE A 608 -9.74 14.48 -23.78
C ILE A 608 -10.76 13.63 -23.01
N GLN A 609 -11.04 12.42 -23.48
CA GLN A 609 -12.07 11.56 -22.86
C GLN A 609 -11.56 10.74 -21.65
N LYS A 610 -10.25 10.57 -21.50
CA LYS A 610 -9.60 9.75 -20.46
C LYS A 610 -8.09 9.99 -20.40
N ALA A 611 -7.45 9.53 -19.32
CA ALA A 611 -6.00 9.45 -19.18
C ALA A 611 -5.31 8.77 -20.37
N GLY A 612 -4.12 9.25 -20.73
CA GLY A 612 -3.30 8.68 -21.80
C GLY A 612 -2.39 9.69 -22.51
N ALA A 613 -1.63 9.21 -23.48
CA ALA A 613 -0.84 10.07 -24.36
C ALA A 613 -1.65 10.49 -25.59
N SER A 614 -1.63 11.77 -25.94
CA SER A 614 -2.28 12.33 -27.12
C SER A 614 -1.32 13.23 -27.88
N SER A 615 -1.11 12.91 -29.16
CA SER A 615 -0.39 13.82 -30.06
C SER A 615 -1.33 14.86 -30.67
N VAL A 616 -0.84 16.09 -30.79
CA VAL A 616 -1.40 17.21 -31.54
C VAL A 616 -0.31 17.67 -32.52
N LEU A 617 -0.67 17.82 -33.79
CA LEU A 617 0.26 18.16 -34.87
C LEU A 617 -0.16 19.49 -35.47
N LEU A 618 0.78 20.43 -35.58
CA LEU A 618 0.54 21.82 -35.98
C LEU A 618 1.36 22.12 -37.26
N PRO A 619 0.91 21.66 -38.44
CA PRO A 619 1.55 21.92 -39.72
C PRO A 619 1.33 23.37 -40.19
N TYR A 620 2.35 23.97 -40.79
CA TYR A 620 2.30 25.29 -41.43
C TYR A 620 2.72 25.20 -42.91
N ARG A 621 2.20 26.09 -43.75
CA ARG A 621 2.59 26.25 -45.16
C ARG A 621 2.72 27.72 -45.53
N ALA A 622 3.58 28.04 -46.49
CA ALA A 622 3.59 29.37 -47.08
C ALA A 622 2.25 29.63 -47.81
N ALA A 623 1.62 30.76 -47.49
CA ALA A 623 0.30 31.10 -47.99
C ALA A 623 0.28 31.27 -49.53
N PRO A 624 -0.84 30.93 -50.20
CA PRO A 624 -1.05 31.32 -51.59
C PRO A 624 -1.14 32.85 -51.65
N ILE A 625 -0.23 33.48 -52.37
CA ILE A 625 -0.06 34.94 -52.37
C ILE A 625 0.01 35.44 -53.80
N ILE A 626 -0.87 36.38 -54.12
CA ILE A 626 -0.70 37.26 -55.28
C ILE A 626 0.25 38.39 -54.85
N ARG A 627 1.32 38.61 -55.61
CA ARG A 627 2.31 39.66 -55.36
C ARG A 627 2.71 40.37 -56.64
N GLY A 628 3.13 41.62 -56.51
CA GLY A 628 3.53 42.40 -57.68
C GLY A 628 3.97 43.83 -57.36
N LYS A 629 4.16 44.62 -58.42
CA LYS A 629 4.47 46.05 -58.35
C LYS A 629 3.77 46.85 -59.45
N VAL A 630 3.35 48.05 -59.09
CA VAL A 630 2.84 49.10 -59.96
C VAL A 630 3.90 50.21 -60.05
N TRP A 631 4.23 50.66 -61.26
CA TRP A 631 5.13 51.81 -61.48
C TRP A 631 4.49 52.87 -62.37
N MET A 632 5.00 54.08 -62.24
CA MET A 632 4.68 55.18 -63.15
C MET A 632 5.48 54.97 -64.44
N ASP A 633 4.84 54.51 -65.50
CA ASP A 633 5.37 54.52 -66.86
C ASP A 633 5.24 55.95 -67.39
N LYS A 634 6.35 56.70 -67.35
CA LYS A 634 6.35 58.14 -67.65
C LYS A 634 6.37 58.39 -69.15
N ASN A 635 7.06 57.56 -69.91
CA ASN A 635 7.30 57.77 -71.33
C ASN A 635 6.35 56.97 -72.25
N GLY A 636 5.61 56.01 -71.71
CA GLY A 636 4.68 55.12 -72.42
C GLY A 636 5.37 53.96 -73.15
N ASP A 637 6.61 53.61 -72.79
CA ASP A 637 7.40 52.58 -73.50
C ASP A 637 7.14 51.14 -73.03
N THR A 638 6.29 50.95 -72.01
CA THR A 638 5.87 49.68 -71.40
C THR A 638 6.97 48.90 -70.66
N GLN A 639 8.18 49.44 -70.57
CA GLN A 639 9.27 48.90 -69.77
C GLN A 639 9.32 49.63 -68.42
N LYS A 640 10.27 49.26 -67.55
CA LYS A 640 10.54 49.99 -66.31
C LYS A 640 11.95 50.55 -66.35
N ASN A 641 12.04 51.88 -66.43
CA ASN A 641 13.29 52.61 -66.49
C ASN A 641 13.77 53.05 -65.09
N GLU A 642 15.06 53.41 -64.95
CA GLU A 642 15.62 53.78 -63.63
C GLU A 642 15.04 55.09 -63.06
N ASP A 643 14.59 56.00 -63.93
CA ASP A 643 13.92 57.26 -63.56
C ASP A 643 12.44 57.08 -63.16
N GLU A 644 11.91 55.85 -63.14
CA GLU A 644 10.48 55.57 -62.98
C GLU A 644 10.12 55.05 -61.58
N GLY A 645 9.40 55.93 -60.87
CA GLY A 645 8.98 55.73 -59.50
C GLY A 645 7.85 54.70 -59.33
N PRO A 646 7.58 54.30 -58.09
CA PRO A 646 6.36 53.56 -57.76
C PRO A 646 5.10 54.37 -58.06
N TYR A 647 3.99 53.70 -58.36
CA TYR A 647 2.67 54.32 -58.44
C TYR A 647 1.73 53.67 -57.42
N SER A 648 1.15 54.47 -56.53
CA SER A 648 0.29 54.01 -55.43
C SER A 648 -1.18 54.46 -55.56
N GLN A 649 -1.49 55.36 -56.50
CA GLN A 649 -2.83 55.92 -56.72
C GLN A 649 -3.66 55.04 -57.68
N ALA A 650 -3.77 53.76 -57.33
CA ALA A 650 -4.59 52.80 -58.05
C ALA A 650 -5.22 51.79 -57.08
N LYS A 651 -6.38 51.27 -57.46
CA LYS A 651 -7.01 50.11 -56.83
C LYS A 651 -6.78 48.89 -57.71
N LEU A 652 -6.10 47.89 -57.18
CA LEU A 652 -6.12 46.56 -57.76
C LEU A 652 -7.38 45.83 -57.28
N PHE A 653 -7.93 44.95 -58.12
CA PHE A 653 -9.12 44.19 -57.77
C PHE A 653 -9.16 42.81 -58.43
N LEU A 654 -9.85 41.87 -57.77
CA LEU A 654 -10.06 40.52 -58.26
C LEU A 654 -11.39 40.46 -59.01
N ASP A 655 -11.32 40.50 -60.34
CA ASP A 655 -12.48 40.34 -61.22
C ASP A 655 -13.02 38.90 -61.11
N GLN A 656 -14.26 38.78 -60.63
CA GLN A 656 -14.93 37.50 -60.39
C GLN A 656 -15.91 37.11 -61.51
N ASN A 657 -16.34 38.07 -62.33
CA ASN A 657 -17.42 37.86 -63.30
C ASN A 657 -16.97 37.99 -64.77
N GLY A 658 -15.73 38.43 -65.01
CA GLY A 658 -15.09 38.56 -66.31
C GLY A 658 -15.41 39.87 -67.04
N ASN A 659 -15.82 40.92 -66.33
CA ASN A 659 -16.19 42.21 -66.94
C ASN A 659 -15.07 43.26 -66.93
N PHE A 660 -13.94 43.03 -66.24
CA PHE A 660 -12.80 43.96 -66.10
C PHE A 660 -13.11 45.34 -65.50
N ASN A 661 -14.19 45.46 -64.72
CA ASN A 661 -14.61 46.69 -64.01
C ASN A 661 -14.83 46.39 -62.52
N LEU A 662 -14.44 47.31 -61.64
CA LEU A 662 -14.58 47.11 -60.19
C LEU A 662 -16.06 47.17 -59.75
N ASP A 663 -16.64 46.01 -59.43
CA ASP A 663 -17.99 45.89 -58.87
C ASP A 663 -18.01 45.92 -57.32
N GLU A 664 -19.13 46.33 -56.71
CA GLU A 664 -19.28 46.48 -55.24
C GLU A 664 -19.03 45.19 -54.42
N ASN A 665 -19.08 44.02 -55.07
CA ASN A 665 -18.89 42.71 -54.43
C ASN A 665 -17.46 42.15 -54.58
N GLU A 666 -16.56 42.89 -55.23
CA GLU A 666 -15.22 42.39 -55.56
C GLU A 666 -14.15 42.81 -54.56
N THR A 667 -13.17 41.93 -54.37
CA THR A 667 -12.05 42.18 -53.45
C THR A 667 -11.08 43.17 -54.08
N SER A 668 -11.02 44.39 -53.53
CA SER A 668 -10.12 45.47 -54.00
C SER A 668 -9.18 45.96 -52.90
N PHE A 669 -8.00 46.43 -53.31
CA PHE A 669 -6.90 46.84 -52.45
C PHE A 669 -5.98 47.85 -53.16
N THR A 670 -5.20 48.63 -52.41
CA THR A 670 -4.22 49.58 -52.96
C THR A 670 -2.78 49.05 -52.82
N PRO A 671 -1.83 49.43 -53.69
CA PRO A 671 -0.42 49.18 -53.47
C PRO A 671 0.13 49.96 -52.27
N ASP A 672 1.30 49.57 -51.78
CA ASP A 672 2.06 50.34 -50.80
C ASP A 672 2.68 51.62 -51.41
N SER A 673 3.33 52.45 -50.58
CA SER A 673 4.02 53.67 -51.03
C SER A 673 5.24 53.40 -51.93
N ASN A 674 5.71 52.16 -52.00
CA ASN A 674 6.73 51.67 -52.94
C ASN A 674 6.10 50.94 -54.15
N GLY A 675 4.80 51.17 -54.40
CA GLY A 675 4.03 50.59 -55.51
C GLY A 675 3.87 49.08 -55.43
N SER A 676 4.32 48.45 -54.35
CA SER A 676 4.40 47.01 -54.19
C SER A 676 3.12 46.50 -53.53
N PHE A 677 2.68 45.30 -53.92
CA PHE A 677 1.49 44.70 -53.32
C PHE A 677 1.68 43.21 -53.03
N LEU A 678 0.97 42.75 -52.00
CA LEU A 678 0.98 41.38 -51.50
C LEU A 678 -0.42 41.11 -50.92
N LEU A 679 -1.16 40.20 -51.54
CA LEU A 679 -2.50 39.78 -51.10
C LEU A 679 -2.50 38.25 -50.88
N PRO A 680 -2.64 37.75 -49.64
CA PRO A 680 -2.87 36.34 -49.39
C PRO A 680 -4.31 35.96 -49.78
N LEU A 681 -4.48 34.81 -50.42
CA LEU A 681 -5.75 34.28 -50.91
C LEU A 681 -5.86 32.77 -50.69
N PRO A 682 -7.07 32.18 -50.82
CA PRO A 682 -7.21 30.75 -51.03
C PRO A 682 -6.45 30.25 -52.28
N PRO A 683 -6.09 28.96 -52.36
CA PRO A 683 -5.56 28.38 -53.59
C PRO A 683 -6.59 28.44 -54.73
N GLY A 684 -6.16 28.84 -55.92
CA GLY A 684 -7.05 28.92 -57.07
C GLY A 684 -6.56 29.85 -58.19
N GLN A 685 -7.45 30.05 -59.16
CA GLN A 685 -7.26 30.92 -60.31
C GLN A 685 -7.97 32.26 -60.10
N TYR A 686 -7.27 33.37 -60.40
CA TYR A 686 -7.76 34.72 -60.18
C TYR A 686 -7.47 35.61 -61.38
N SER A 687 -8.41 36.51 -61.73
CA SER A 687 -8.19 37.60 -62.67
C SER A 687 -7.87 38.87 -61.88
N LEU A 688 -6.62 39.34 -61.92
CA LEU A 688 -6.19 40.57 -61.26
C LEU A 688 -6.23 41.73 -62.24
N CYS A 689 -7.07 42.70 -61.94
CA CYS A 689 -7.24 43.95 -62.68
C CYS A 689 -6.68 45.13 -61.89
N ILE A 690 -6.48 46.27 -62.56
CA ILE A 690 -6.08 47.54 -61.94
C ILE A 690 -6.96 48.68 -62.47
N ALA A 691 -7.36 49.58 -61.57
CA ALA A 691 -8.08 50.82 -61.85
C ALA A 691 -7.33 51.99 -61.21
N PRO A 692 -6.63 52.84 -61.97
CA PRO A 692 -6.07 54.09 -61.47
C PRO A 692 -7.17 54.99 -60.87
N ASP A 693 -6.84 55.77 -59.84
CA ASP A 693 -7.79 56.72 -59.26
C ASP A 693 -8.05 57.93 -60.18
N ASN A 694 -7.14 58.21 -61.13
CA ASN A 694 -7.33 59.17 -62.22
C ASN A 694 -7.95 58.46 -63.45
N ALA A 695 -9.16 58.87 -63.85
CA ALA A 695 -9.86 58.32 -65.01
C ALA A 695 -9.19 58.60 -66.37
N ASP A 696 -8.31 59.60 -66.45
CA ASP A 696 -7.52 59.91 -67.65
C ASP A 696 -6.18 59.14 -67.71
N ALA A 697 -5.82 58.38 -66.67
CA ALA A 697 -4.56 57.63 -66.62
C ALA A 697 -4.64 56.32 -67.43
N ASN A 698 -3.63 56.05 -68.25
CA ASN A 698 -3.59 54.89 -69.13
C ASN A 698 -2.74 53.77 -68.53
N ILE A 699 -3.33 52.59 -68.32
CA ILE A 699 -2.58 51.37 -67.98
C ILE A 699 -1.77 50.97 -69.22
N THR A 700 -0.44 50.93 -69.12
CA THR A 700 0.47 50.66 -70.25
C THR A 700 0.94 49.21 -70.30
N PHE A 701 0.99 48.54 -69.15
CA PHE A 701 1.40 47.14 -69.02
C PHE A 701 0.50 46.43 -67.99
N PRO A 702 0.02 45.19 -68.22
CA PRO A 702 0.34 44.31 -69.37
C PRO A 702 -0.30 44.76 -70.70
N ILE A 703 0.34 44.37 -71.80
CA ILE A 703 0.03 44.81 -73.18
C ILE A 703 -1.20 44.09 -73.78
N GLU A 704 -1.74 43.08 -73.11
CA GLU A 704 -2.92 42.33 -73.58
C GLU A 704 -4.17 43.21 -73.70
N GLU A 705 -5.07 42.89 -74.64
CA GLU A 705 -6.29 43.67 -74.95
C GLU A 705 -7.18 43.98 -73.72
N LYS A 706 -7.05 43.18 -72.65
CA LYS A 706 -7.82 43.24 -71.41
C LYS A 706 -7.07 43.86 -70.22
N LYS A 707 -5.77 44.15 -70.37
CA LYS A 707 -4.90 44.80 -69.36
C LYS A 707 -4.96 44.22 -67.93
N ALA A 708 -5.21 42.91 -67.82
CA ALA A 708 -5.37 42.18 -66.57
C ALA A 708 -4.50 40.92 -66.56
N TYR A 709 -4.21 40.37 -65.38
CA TYR A 709 -3.47 39.12 -65.23
C TYR A 709 -4.36 37.96 -64.80
N LEU A 710 -4.43 36.92 -65.62
CA LEU A 710 -4.95 35.62 -65.20
C LEU A 710 -3.83 34.85 -64.48
N THR A 711 -3.89 34.78 -63.15
CA THR A 711 -2.87 34.14 -62.32
C THR A 711 -3.40 32.92 -61.58
N TRP A 712 -2.50 32.05 -61.14
CA TRP A 712 -2.79 30.93 -60.25
C TRP A 712 -1.93 31.04 -59.00
N VAL A 713 -2.52 30.81 -57.84
CA VAL A 713 -1.80 30.72 -56.55
C VAL A 713 -2.11 29.41 -55.87
N ASP A 714 -1.09 28.82 -55.25
CA ASP A 714 -1.21 27.60 -54.44
C ASP A 714 -0.29 27.70 -53.21
N TYR A 715 -0.49 26.84 -52.23
CA TYR A 715 0.41 26.73 -51.08
C TYR A 715 1.84 26.42 -51.52
N GLU A 716 2.81 27.03 -50.84
CA GLU A 716 4.25 26.98 -51.21
C GLU A 716 4.58 27.57 -52.60
N SER A 717 3.60 28.08 -53.36
CA SER A 717 3.75 28.62 -54.72
C SER A 717 3.07 29.99 -54.85
N PRO A 718 3.71 31.09 -54.39
CA PRO A 718 3.22 32.45 -54.63
C PRO A 718 3.25 32.77 -56.12
N SER A 719 2.45 33.73 -56.55
CA SER A 719 2.42 34.17 -57.95
C SER A 719 3.81 34.62 -58.42
N ASP A 720 4.03 34.56 -59.73
CA ASP A 720 5.01 35.42 -60.38
C ASP A 720 4.72 36.89 -60.02
N SER A 721 5.77 37.72 -60.04
CA SER A 721 5.63 39.14 -59.70
C SER A 721 4.81 39.84 -60.78
N LEU A 722 3.53 40.07 -60.52
CA LEU A 722 2.63 40.73 -61.45
C LEU A 722 3.01 42.21 -61.55
N LEU A 723 3.03 42.75 -62.77
CA LEU A 723 3.66 44.04 -63.07
C LEU A 723 2.65 44.95 -63.77
N PHE A 724 2.35 46.10 -63.20
CA PHE A 724 1.46 47.08 -63.83
C PHE A 724 2.17 48.41 -64.11
N GLY A 725 2.24 48.78 -65.38
CA GLY A 725 2.65 50.12 -65.80
C GLY A 725 1.42 51.02 -65.87
N VAL A 726 1.48 52.20 -65.26
CA VAL A 726 0.43 53.23 -65.38
C VAL A 726 1.07 54.55 -65.80
N GLN A 727 0.54 55.16 -66.85
CA GLN A 727 0.92 56.48 -67.32
C GLN A 727 -0.13 57.51 -66.89
N ASP A 728 0.22 58.32 -65.88
CA ASP A 728 -0.63 59.38 -65.32
C ASP A 728 0.07 60.74 -65.45
N ASN A 729 -0.41 61.54 -66.40
CA ASN A 729 0.23 62.79 -66.81
C ASN A 729 0.04 63.97 -65.84
N GLN A 730 -0.71 63.82 -64.73
CA GLN A 730 -0.95 64.91 -63.78
C GLN A 730 -0.03 64.89 -62.55
N GLN A 731 0.71 63.80 -62.30
CA GLN A 731 1.41 63.58 -61.03
C GLN A 731 2.80 64.25 -60.90
N GLN A 732 3.11 65.31 -61.68
CA GLN A 732 4.42 65.99 -61.61
C GLN A 732 4.61 66.89 -60.37
N ASP A 733 3.54 67.33 -59.71
CA ASP A 733 3.60 68.26 -58.57
C ASP A 733 2.92 67.70 -57.31
N SER A 734 3.69 67.07 -56.40
CA SER A 734 3.50 67.13 -54.91
C SER A 734 4.39 66.14 -54.13
N GLN A 735 5.46 66.63 -53.49
CA GLN A 735 6.12 65.95 -52.37
C GLN A 735 6.65 66.96 -51.34
N SER A 736 6.10 66.99 -50.11
CA SER A 736 6.77 67.56 -48.92
C SER A 736 6.05 67.21 -47.61
N SER A 737 6.83 67.12 -46.51
CA SER A 737 6.41 67.25 -45.09
C SER A 737 5.64 66.07 -44.43
N GLU A 738 5.79 65.75 -43.13
CA GLU A 738 7.00 65.68 -42.26
C GLU A 738 6.72 64.85 -40.96
N ASN A 739 7.73 64.62 -40.11
CA ASN A 739 7.70 63.76 -38.90
C ASN A 739 7.07 64.41 -37.63
N ASN A 740 6.76 63.61 -36.57
CA ASN A 740 7.37 63.72 -35.20
C ASN A 740 6.86 62.71 -34.10
N GLN A 741 7.37 62.82 -32.86
CA GLN A 741 7.32 61.82 -31.73
C GLN A 741 6.41 62.26 -30.52
N THR A 742 6.47 61.86 -29.20
CA THR A 742 7.55 61.33 -28.32
C THR A 742 7.09 60.80 -26.91
N GLN A 743 7.59 59.63 -26.47
CA GLN A 743 8.00 59.22 -25.08
C GLN A 743 7.03 59.07 -23.84
N GLN A 744 7.59 58.50 -22.73
CA GLN A 744 7.02 58.13 -21.39
C GLN A 744 7.79 58.74 -20.19
N PRO A 745 7.30 58.65 -18.91
CA PRO A 745 8.18 58.46 -17.71
C PRO A 745 7.62 57.58 -16.53
N LYS A 746 8.31 57.53 -15.35
CA LYS A 746 8.18 56.57 -14.17
C LYS A 746 8.48 57.28 -12.79
N ALA A 747 8.62 56.75 -11.54
CA ALA A 747 8.67 55.41 -10.84
C ALA A 747 8.54 55.53 -9.26
N GLY A 748 8.45 54.42 -8.47
CA GLY A 748 8.70 54.33 -6.98
C GLY A 748 7.60 53.60 -6.13
N GLY A 749 7.77 53.10 -4.87
CA GLY A 749 8.96 52.78 -4.02
C GLY A 749 8.70 52.63 -2.47
N GLN A 750 9.38 51.68 -1.77
CA GLN A 750 9.67 51.57 -0.28
C GLN A 750 8.51 51.25 0.73
N ASP A 751 8.60 50.81 2.03
CA ASP A 751 9.57 50.20 3.04
C ASP A 751 8.76 49.88 4.38
N ASN A 752 9.11 49.23 5.53
CA ASN A 752 10.14 48.29 6.13
C ASN A 752 9.68 47.75 7.56
N ASP A 753 10.44 46.82 8.22
CA ASP A 753 10.52 46.47 9.69
C ASP A 753 9.28 45.82 10.44
N GLN A 754 9.25 45.23 11.67
CA GLN A 754 10.11 44.50 12.71
C GLN A 754 9.13 43.97 13.86
N ASN A 755 9.36 43.21 14.98
CA ASN A 755 10.28 42.19 15.64
C ASN A 755 9.55 41.72 16.99
N THR A 756 9.93 40.97 18.08
CA THR A 756 11.11 40.28 18.72
C THR A 756 10.68 39.34 19.94
N GLN A 757 11.40 38.24 20.28
CA GLN A 757 11.66 37.57 21.64
C GLN A 757 10.50 37.09 22.62
N GLU A 758 10.62 36.21 23.67
CA GLU A 758 11.53 35.12 24.19
C GLU A 758 10.95 34.40 25.49
N SER A 759 11.59 33.32 26.05
CA SER A 759 11.65 32.83 27.49
C SER A 759 11.51 31.28 27.80
N GLU A 760 11.88 30.82 29.02
CA GLU A 760 12.29 29.44 29.43
C GLU A 760 11.54 28.79 30.65
N SER A 761 11.75 27.49 31.00
CA SER A 761 11.85 26.97 32.41
C SER A 761 12.11 25.43 32.67
N SER A 762 13.12 25.14 33.51
CA SER A 762 13.38 24.04 34.52
C SER A 762 12.87 22.56 34.45
N GLU A 763 13.76 21.62 34.85
CA GLU A 763 13.54 20.15 35.05
C GLU A 763 13.19 19.72 36.51
N ASN A 764 12.73 18.46 36.69
CA ASN A 764 12.76 17.67 37.95
C ASN A 764 12.43 16.16 37.71
N THR A 765 13.00 15.21 38.49
CA THR A 765 12.85 13.74 38.27
C THR A 765 12.65 12.90 39.54
N PRO A 766 11.67 11.97 39.57
CA PRO A 766 11.87 10.56 40.02
C PRO A 766 10.89 9.54 39.36
N PRO A 767 10.77 8.26 39.82
CA PRO A 767 11.76 7.18 39.91
C PRO A 767 11.42 5.96 39.00
N GLU A 768 12.33 4.99 38.86
CA GLU A 768 12.38 4.07 37.70
C GLU A 768 11.39 2.87 37.64
N GLU A 769 10.88 2.35 38.77
CA GLU A 769 10.31 0.98 38.82
C GLU A 769 9.01 0.73 37.99
N VAL A 770 8.36 1.78 37.48
CA VAL A 770 7.11 1.67 36.69
C VAL A 770 7.38 1.39 35.20
N ASN A 771 8.58 1.70 34.70
CA ASN A 771 8.81 1.91 33.26
C ASN A 771 8.73 0.61 32.41
N ALA A 772 9.19 -0.51 32.96
CA ALA A 772 9.37 -1.78 32.24
C ALA A 772 8.07 -2.41 31.68
N LEU A 773 6.92 -2.16 32.31
CA LEU A 773 5.63 -2.65 31.81
C LEU A 773 5.19 -1.89 30.54
N TYR A 774 5.36 -0.57 30.54
CA TYR A 774 4.95 0.29 29.43
C TYR A 774 5.86 0.13 28.20
N GLU A 775 7.16 -0.13 28.40
CA GLU A 775 8.08 -0.42 27.28
C GLU A 775 7.74 -1.74 26.58
N ARG A 776 7.32 -2.75 27.35
CA ARG A 776 6.82 -4.01 26.78
C ARG A 776 5.55 -3.80 25.96
N LEU A 777 4.62 -2.95 26.42
CA LEU A 777 3.40 -2.62 25.67
C LEU A 777 3.68 -1.80 24.41
N LEU A 778 4.63 -0.86 24.48
CA LEU A 778 5.13 -0.10 23.33
C LEU A 778 5.66 -1.06 22.24
N GLN A 779 6.54 -1.99 22.63
CA GLN A 779 7.08 -3.02 21.74
C GLN A 779 6.01 -3.96 21.17
N GLU A 780 4.93 -4.26 21.90
CA GLU A 780 3.82 -5.09 21.40
C GLU A 780 2.86 -4.32 20.47
N MET A 781 2.78 -2.99 20.58
CA MET A 781 2.02 -2.13 19.66
C MET A 781 2.83 -1.82 18.39
N GLU A 782 4.12 -1.52 18.52
CA GLU A 782 5.10 -1.60 17.42
C GLU A 782 5.10 -3.01 16.79
N SER A 783 4.84 -4.04 17.59
CA SER A 783 4.57 -5.42 17.16
C SER A 783 3.57 -5.54 16.01
N LYS A 784 2.59 -4.62 15.99
CA LYS A 784 1.34 -4.71 15.22
C LYS A 784 1.20 -3.60 14.18
N SER A 785 2.04 -2.57 14.18
CA SER A 785 2.13 -1.62 13.06
C SER A 785 2.76 -2.30 11.85
N LYS A 786 1.91 -2.79 10.96
CA LYS A 786 2.29 -3.41 9.69
C LYS A 786 2.93 -2.37 8.77
N ASN A 787 4.10 -2.69 8.23
CA ASN A 787 4.63 -1.96 7.08
C ASN A 787 3.64 -2.02 5.92
N LEU A 788 3.59 -0.96 5.13
CA LEU A 788 2.86 -0.94 3.86
C LEU A 788 3.67 -1.75 2.84
N ASN A 789 3.03 -2.75 2.20
CA ASN A 789 3.72 -3.72 1.34
C ASN A 789 4.23 -3.09 0.04
N ASP A 790 5.38 -3.58 -0.44
CA ASP A 790 6.06 -3.10 -1.65
C ASP A 790 6.36 -4.24 -2.64
N GLU A 791 6.08 -4.02 -3.93
CA GLU A 791 6.38 -4.97 -5.02
C GLU A 791 7.09 -4.30 -6.22
N LYS A 792 8.39 -4.56 -6.38
CA LYS A 792 9.18 -4.49 -7.65
C LYS A 792 9.48 -3.10 -8.24
N GLN A 793 10.32 -3.08 -9.30
CA GLN A 793 11.15 -1.95 -9.77
C GLN A 793 11.32 -1.91 -11.31
N ARG A 794 11.92 -0.81 -11.82
CA ARG A 794 12.59 -0.55 -13.13
C ARG A 794 11.71 0.03 -14.26
N ALA A 795 12.16 0.98 -15.10
CA ALA A 795 13.44 1.71 -15.17
C ALA A 795 13.34 3.06 -15.93
N ILE A 796 14.44 3.83 -15.94
CA ILE A 796 14.59 5.26 -16.29
C ILE A 796 14.48 5.58 -17.80
N GLY A 797 13.95 6.75 -18.14
CA GLY A 797 14.21 7.47 -19.40
C GLY A 797 13.48 8.81 -19.49
N THR A 798 14.19 9.95 -19.40
CA THR A 798 13.59 11.29 -19.32
C THR A 798 13.76 12.13 -20.59
N ILE A 799 12.64 12.72 -21.02
CA ILE A 799 12.55 13.88 -21.92
C ILE A 799 12.28 15.10 -21.02
N PRO A 800 12.77 16.32 -21.31
CA PRO A 800 12.40 17.51 -20.55
C PRO A 800 10.89 17.75 -20.59
N LYS A 801 10.24 17.64 -19.43
CA LYS A 801 8.80 17.91 -19.24
C LYS A 801 8.62 19.32 -18.67
N GLY A 802 7.81 20.14 -19.33
CA GLY A 802 7.29 21.37 -18.74
C GLY A 802 6.23 21.02 -17.70
N ARG A 803 6.41 21.51 -16.47
CA ARG A 803 5.34 21.59 -15.46
C ARG A 803 4.98 23.05 -15.28
N ASP A 804 3.85 23.46 -15.82
CA ASP A 804 3.10 24.59 -15.28
C ASP A 804 2.14 24.07 -14.19
N TYR A 805 1.73 24.96 -13.29
CA TYR A 805 1.11 24.64 -11.98
C TYR A 805 -0.39 24.93 -11.91
#